data_AF-A0A1V4ISK9-F1
#
_entry.id   AF-A0A1V4ISK9-F1
#
_cell.length_a   1.000
_cell.length_b   1.000
_cell.length_c   1.000
_cell.angle_alpha   90.00
_cell.angle_beta   90.00
_cell.angle_gamma   90.00
#
_symmetry.space_group_name_H-M   'P 1'
#
loop_
_entity.id
_entity.type
_entity.pdbx_description
1 polymer ?
#
loop_
_entity_poly.entity_id
_entity_poly.type
_entity_poly.pdbx_seq_one_letter_code
_entity_poly.pdbx_strand_id
1 'polypeptide(L)'
;MKKIKLAGLIFTIALAVTVVIPTYVKAVENDKFAIKDGVLVKYYGHDKNVVVPDTVKEIDALAFYDNPIIKQVTIPGTVKNIDYRAFESCDALKSVIMEEGVHNIDGAAFQYCKELNSVDIPDSVESVDADAFSETPWLNNYKGDYVIVGDGVLIDYKGTSTSLTIPDSVKTIAESAIHNNKITKVIMKKGLKTIQDDGFAGCTALKTVTIPSTVTSIGYDAFSDTKWLKDNKEKFVITGDGILLKYNGKSKSITLSNKVKVIANGVFGNNIRLENVTLSKNLTSINGSAFWGCSKLSKVTFPSKLKTIGASSFLGCKSLTAVSFQKNSVCTDIGNNAFKDCSKLSKITFPAKLKVVSEGSFINCKALKQISFSSKSACTTIENSAFAGCTGLSKISLSNAKKLTTIGEDTFSGCKKLTTIAMPAAVKNIGYEALSDCKKLKTVTLPCNIQAIGDYTFNNCASLASVKLPSSITSMGRKAFYGCSSLTAIDIPAGVQTIDDEVFEDCTKLKTVTGGEGLTSVGYKAFNNTSWVNKYSGSFIKLQDILIAYKGKATAVSIPDSISTIGAGAFAKNDKITDVTIPSSVKVIGQDAFAGCIHLRTVSFAEGLQDIGKYAFHQCAALKSISLPESLKKYGQGAFEECTALREVKLPDSHVDYEPVYWLPDDVSDPPAWPGDSYGVFKATPWLDYYDGDFIITNDGTLLAYKGTKKEIIIPDNVTSIAPFAFSYGSVDKVTVPKTVKVIGENAFSFSSVKNVVVEDGVQQICDNAFHGARLLDDIDIPESVTKFGQDIFYFSDEESVEITIKCKKNSEAYYFALVNNYGVNLRN
;
A
#
# COMPACT_ATOMS: atom_id res chain seq x y z
N MET A 1 -34.84 3.28 -46.59
CA MET A 1 -36.28 2.89 -46.57
C MET A 1 -36.35 1.37 -46.48
N LYS A 2 -37.00 0.86 -45.42
CA LYS A 2 -37.89 -0.33 -45.38
C LYS A 2 -37.34 -1.66 -45.94
N LYS A 3 -37.46 -2.82 -45.29
CA LYS A 3 -38.17 -3.36 -44.11
C LYS A 3 -37.60 -4.79 -43.91
N ILE A 4 -37.73 -5.42 -42.73
CA ILE A 4 -38.60 -6.59 -42.40
C ILE A 4 -37.74 -7.39 -41.39
N LYS A 5 -38.15 -7.91 -40.21
CA LYS A 5 -39.45 -8.15 -39.57
C LYS A 5 -39.25 -8.12 -38.04
N LEU A 6 -40.21 -7.51 -37.36
CA LEU A 6 -40.47 -7.59 -35.93
C LEU A 6 -41.43 -8.78 -35.70
N ALA A 7 -41.06 -9.71 -34.83
CA ALA A 7 -41.99 -10.65 -34.20
C ALA A 7 -41.94 -10.39 -32.70
N GLY A 8 -43.10 -10.07 -32.12
CA GLY A 8 -43.23 -9.60 -30.75
C GLY A 8 -43.06 -10.71 -29.72
N LEU A 9 -42.59 -10.31 -28.54
CA LEU A 9 -42.96 -10.95 -27.29
C LEU A 9 -43.15 -9.84 -26.24
N ILE A 10 -44.32 -9.88 -25.61
CA ILE A 10 -44.76 -8.93 -24.59
C ILE A 10 -44.08 -9.26 -23.26
N PHE A 11 -43.77 -8.18 -22.56
CA PHE A 11 -43.26 -8.01 -21.19
C PHE A 11 -43.72 -9.05 -20.14
N THR A 12 -42.72 -9.64 -19.48
CA THR A 12 -42.69 -9.82 -18.01
C THR A 12 -41.23 -9.70 -17.56
N ILE A 13 -40.79 -8.49 -17.19
CA ILE A 13 -39.48 -8.29 -16.57
C ILE A 13 -39.68 -8.48 -15.06
N ALA A 14 -39.39 -9.69 -14.58
CA ALA A 14 -39.06 -9.90 -13.18
C ALA A 14 -37.62 -9.41 -12.98
N LEU A 15 -37.46 -8.21 -12.42
CA LEU A 15 -36.18 -7.66 -12.01
C LEU A 15 -35.72 -8.40 -10.76
N ALA A 16 -35.01 -9.53 -10.93
CA ALA A 16 -34.15 -10.07 -9.89
C ALA A 16 -32.90 -9.19 -9.85
N VAL A 17 -32.90 -8.22 -8.94
CA VAL A 17 -31.68 -7.51 -8.55
C VAL A 17 -30.88 -8.48 -7.69
N THR A 18 -30.04 -9.30 -8.32
CA THR A 18 -28.90 -9.90 -7.63
C THR A 18 -27.95 -8.77 -7.26
N VAL A 19 -27.87 -8.51 -5.96
CA VAL A 19 -26.86 -7.69 -5.33
C VAL A 19 -25.49 -8.23 -5.77
N VAL A 20 -24.78 -7.44 -6.58
CA VAL A 20 -23.34 -7.60 -6.74
C VAL A 20 -22.73 -7.11 -5.43
N ILE A 21 -22.59 -8.03 -4.48
CA ILE A 21 -21.59 -7.94 -3.43
C ILE A 21 -20.26 -7.73 -4.19
N PRO A 22 -19.32 -6.89 -3.72
CA PRO A 22 -17.96 -6.95 -4.23
C PRO A 22 -17.47 -8.36 -3.95
N THR A 23 -17.63 -9.24 -4.93
CA THR A 23 -16.78 -10.41 -5.04
C THR A 23 -15.38 -9.82 -4.97
N TYR A 24 -14.58 -10.30 -4.01
CA TYR A 24 -13.15 -10.42 -4.21
C TYR A 24 -12.93 -10.60 -5.71
N VAL A 25 -12.18 -9.69 -6.32
CA VAL A 25 -11.73 -9.90 -7.70
C VAL A 25 -11.24 -11.33 -7.68
N LYS A 26 -11.96 -12.21 -8.39
CA LYS A 26 -11.48 -13.54 -8.69
C LYS A 26 -10.18 -13.25 -9.40
N ALA A 27 -9.08 -13.27 -8.66
CA ALA A 27 -7.80 -13.52 -9.23
C ALA A 27 -8.05 -14.74 -10.11
N VAL A 28 -7.52 -14.69 -11.33
CA VAL A 28 -7.44 -15.89 -12.14
C VAL A 28 -6.43 -16.77 -11.39
N GLU A 29 -6.89 -17.40 -10.31
CA GLU A 29 -6.10 -18.26 -9.44
C GLU A 29 -5.85 -19.51 -10.26
N ASN A 30 -4.73 -19.47 -10.97
CA ASN A 30 -3.88 -20.62 -10.98
C ASN A 30 -3.44 -20.74 -9.51
N ASP A 31 -3.96 -21.71 -8.75
CA ASP A 31 -3.90 -21.83 -7.27
C ASP A 31 -2.47 -21.75 -6.67
N LYS A 32 -1.45 -21.67 -7.51
CA LYS A 32 -0.03 -21.54 -7.17
C LYS A 32 0.62 -20.18 -7.47
N PHE A 33 -0.04 -19.25 -8.16
CA PHE A 33 0.53 -17.94 -8.52
C PHE A 33 -0.38 -16.79 -8.06
N ALA A 34 0.09 -15.96 -7.14
CA ALA A 34 -0.58 -14.69 -6.81
C ALA A 34 -0.17 -13.61 -7.81
N ILE A 35 -1.08 -13.27 -8.72
CA ILE A 35 -0.85 -12.27 -9.78
C ILE A 35 -1.80 -11.09 -9.58
N LYS A 36 -1.25 -9.88 -9.44
CA LYS A 36 -2.00 -8.63 -9.32
C LYS A 36 -1.66 -7.70 -10.48
N ASP A 37 -2.65 -7.35 -11.29
CA ASP A 37 -2.49 -6.45 -12.45
C ASP A 37 -1.38 -6.85 -13.45
N GLY A 38 -1.07 -8.16 -13.52
CA GLY A 38 -0.02 -8.72 -14.36
C GLY A 38 1.34 -8.83 -13.67
N VAL A 39 1.47 -8.44 -12.40
CA VAL A 39 2.66 -8.61 -11.59
C VAL A 39 2.54 -9.90 -10.77
N LEU A 40 3.51 -10.81 -10.86
CA LEU A 40 3.58 -11.99 -10.00
C LEU A 40 4.18 -11.58 -8.65
N VAL A 41 3.32 -11.49 -7.63
CA VAL A 41 3.68 -11.01 -6.29
C VAL A 41 4.20 -12.15 -5.42
N LYS A 42 3.66 -13.37 -5.59
CA LYS A 42 4.11 -14.55 -4.84
C LYS A 42 3.82 -15.86 -5.57
N TYR A 43 4.70 -16.83 -5.43
CA TYR A 43 4.50 -18.22 -5.83
C TYR A 43 4.24 -19.12 -4.62
N TYR A 44 3.13 -19.84 -4.63
CA TYR A 44 2.71 -20.81 -3.60
C TYR A 44 2.79 -22.27 -4.07
N GLY A 45 3.17 -22.51 -5.32
CA GLY A 45 3.16 -23.85 -5.90
C GLY A 45 4.28 -24.76 -5.41
N HIS A 46 4.12 -26.03 -5.76
CA HIS A 46 5.04 -27.10 -5.34
C HIS A 46 5.79 -27.74 -6.50
N ASP A 47 5.69 -27.15 -7.70
CA ASP A 47 6.37 -27.67 -8.87
C ASP A 47 7.88 -27.50 -8.73
N LYS A 48 8.61 -28.59 -8.99
CA LYS A 48 10.08 -28.53 -9.13
C LYS A 48 10.50 -27.82 -10.41
N ASN A 49 9.64 -27.85 -11.43
CA ASN A 49 9.84 -27.18 -12.70
C ASN A 49 8.69 -26.21 -12.90
N VAL A 50 8.93 -24.93 -12.65
CA VAL A 50 7.93 -23.87 -12.71
C VAL A 50 7.94 -23.24 -14.08
N VAL A 51 6.77 -23.12 -14.70
CA VAL A 51 6.59 -22.27 -15.89
C VAL A 51 5.74 -21.08 -15.47
N VAL A 52 6.34 -19.89 -15.46
CA VAL A 52 5.62 -18.66 -15.13
C VAL A 52 4.57 -18.39 -16.22
N PRO A 53 3.31 -18.07 -15.89
CA PRO A 53 2.27 -17.89 -16.90
C PRO A 53 2.51 -16.69 -17.82
N ASP A 54 2.16 -16.81 -19.11
CA ASP A 54 2.23 -15.72 -20.11
C ASP A 54 1.40 -14.47 -19.76
N THR A 55 0.52 -14.56 -18.76
CA THR A 55 -0.22 -13.41 -18.23
C THR A 55 0.65 -12.47 -17.39
N VAL A 56 1.81 -12.95 -16.92
CA VAL A 56 2.74 -12.19 -16.09
C VAL A 56 3.60 -11.27 -16.96
N LYS A 57 3.69 -10.01 -16.54
CA LYS A 57 4.48 -8.93 -17.15
C LYS A 57 5.68 -8.52 -16.32
N GLU A 58 5.70 -8.86 -15.04
CA GLU A 58 6.72 -8.51 -14.08
C GLU A 58 6.71 -9.53 -12.95
N ILE A 59 7.90 -9.92 -12.48
CA ILE A 59 8.07 -10.72 -11.27
C ILE A 59 8.50 -9.75 -10.18
N ASP A 60 7.64 -9.59 -9.16
CA ASP A 60 7.85 -8.64 -8.08
C ASP A 60 9.00 -9.06 -7.16
N ALA A 61 9.43 -8.13 -6.31
CA ALA A 61 10.42 -8.40 -5.30
C ALA A 61 9.96 -9.55 -4.40
N LEU A 62 10.88 -10.48 -4.11
CA LEU A 62 10.67 -11.64 -3.23
C LEU A 62 9.60 -12.66 -3.67
N ALA A 63 9.13 -12.62 -4.92
CA ALA A 63 8.06 -13.49 -5.40
C ALA A 63 8.32 -15.00 -5.22
N PHE A 64 9.58 -15.42 -5.36
CA PHE A 64 10.06 -16.79 -5.14
C PHE A 64 11.11 -16.90 -4.03
N TYR A 65 11.36 -15.83 -3.27
CA TYR A 65 12.40 -15.75 -2.24
C TYR A 65 12.45 -17.00 -1.35
N ASP A 66 13.66 -17.53 -1.15
CA ASP A 66 13.99 -18.66 -0.27
C ASP A 66 13.20 -19.94 -0.58
N ASN A 67 12.80 -20.15 -1.84
CA ASN A 67 12.05 -21.35 -2.20
C ASN A 67 12.96 -22.60 -2.19
N PRO A 68 12.67 -23.62 -1.35
CA PRO A 68 13.60 -24.73 -1.14
C PRO A 68 13.44 -25.88 -2.15
N ILE A 69 12.45 -25.82 -3.05
CA ILE A 69 12.05 -26.97 -3.88
C ILE A 69 12.15 -26.74 -5.39
N ILE A 70 12.08 -25.49 -5.86
CA ILE A 70 12.18 -25.20 -7.29
C ILE A 70 13.56 -25.59 -7.79
N LYS A 71 13.60 -26.37 -8.87
CA LYS A 71 14.83 -26.83 -9.53
C LYS A 71 15.02 -26.20 -10.89
N GLN A 72 13.92 -25.84 -11.55
CA GLN A 72 13.93 -25.11 -12.80
C GLN A 72 12.81 -24.08 -12.81
N VAL A 73 13.08 -22.92 -13.39
CA VAL A 73 12.04 -21.94 -13.73
C VAL A 73 12.17 -21.50 -15.19
N THR A 74 11.05 -21.46 -15.90
CA THR A 74 10.91 -20.86 -17.23
C THR A 74 10.13 -19.56 -17.10
N ILE A 75 10.73 -18.46 -17.55
CA ILE A 75 10.21 -17.10 -17.49
C ILE A 75 9.82 -16.67 -18.91
N PRO A 76 8.52 -16.43 -19.20
CA PRO A 76 8.06 -16.15 -20.54
C PRO A 76 8.44 -14.73 -20.98
N GLY A 77 8.52 -14.51 -22.29
CA GLY A 77 8.91 -13.21 -22.87
C GLY A 77 7.92 -12.07 -22.62
N THR A 78 6.76 -12.37 -22.02
CA THR A 78 5.81 -11.39 -21.52
C THR A 78 6.33 -10.67 -20.28
N VAL A 79 7.16 -11.32 -19.47
CA VAL A 79 7.84 -10.72 -18.31
C VAL A 79 8.91 -9.77 -18.80
N LYS A 80 8.78 -8.48 -18.46
CA LYS A 80 9.72 -7.43 -18.86
C LYS A 80 10.82 -7.22 -17.82
N ASN A 81 10.47 -7.35 -16.54
CA ASN A 81 11.35 -7.12 -15.41
C ASN A 81 11.29 -8.31 -14.43
N ILE A 82 12.44 -8.66 -13.87
CA ILE A 82 12.60 -9.53 -12.70
C ILE A 82 13.17 -8.66 -11.60
N ASP A 83 12.37 -8.35 -10.58
CA ASP A 83 12.68 -7.33 -9.57
C ASP A 83 13.64 -7.86 -8.47
N TYR A 84 14.04 -6.95 -7.58
CA TYR A 84 14.98 -7.13 -6.49
C TYR A 84 14.70 -8.40 -5.66
N ARG A 85 15.72 -9.27 -5.52
CA ARG A 85 15.67 -10.50 -4.71
C ARG A 85 14.54 -11.49 -5.09
N ALA A 86 13.98 -11.41 -6.30
CA ALA A 86 12.85 -12.25 -6.72
C ALA A 86 13.03 -13.75 -6.45
N PHE A 87 14.23 -14.30 -6.67
CA PHE A 87 14.61 -15.71 -6.48
C PHE A 87 15.81 -15.88 -5.53
N GLU A 88 16.15 -14.88 -4.71
CA GLU A 88 17.29 -15.00 -3.81
C GLU A 88 17.13 -16.21 -2.88
N SER A 89 18.23 -16.92 -2.60
CA SER A 89 18.28 -18.08 -1.70
C SER A 89 17.42 -19.28 -2.14
N CYS A 90 17.02 -19.37 -3.41
CA CYS A 90 16.41 -20.58 -3.96
C CYS A 90 17.46 -21.69 -4.13
N ASP A 91 17.92 -22.28 -3.03
CA ASP A 91 19.10 -23.16 -2.98
C ASP A 91 18.99 -24.38 -3.91
N ALA A 92 17.78 -24.90 -4.13
CA ALA A 92 17.53 -26.06 -4.99
C ALA A 92 17.50 -25.72 -6.50
N LEU A 93 17.47 -24.42 -6.87
CA LEU A 93 17.32 -23.95 -8.24
C LEU A 93 18.58 -24.25 -9.04
N LYS A 94 18.45 -25.09 -10.08
CA LYS A 94 19.56 -25.57 -10.93
C LYS A 94 19.66 -24.84 -12.25
N SER A 95 18.50 -24.49 -12.81
CA SER A 95 18.43 -23.88 -14.14
C SER A 95 17.34 -22.82 -14.24
N VAL A 96 17.66 -21.71 -14.90
CA VAL A 96 16.71 -20.64 -15.24
C VAL A 96 16.68 -20.50 -16.76
N ILE A 97 15.49 -20.48 -17.34
CA ILE A 97 15.28 -20.27 -18.78
C ILE A 97 14.46 -18.99 -18.94
N MET A 98 15.04 -17.97 -19.57
CA MET A 98 14.34 -16.72 -19.89
C MET A 98 14.07 -16.67 -21.39
N GLU A 99 12.82 -16.42 -21.76
CA GLU A 99 12.43 -16.30 -23.17
C GLU A 99 12.62 -14.89 -23.72
N GLU A 100 12.74 -14.78 -25.04
CA GLU A 100 12.88 -13.51 -25.74
C GLU A 100 11.73 -12.55 -25.41
N GLY A 101 12.08 -11.41 -24.82
CA GLY A 101 11.15 -10.41 -24.30
C GLY A 101 11.41 -10.01 -22.85
N VAL A 102 12.25 -10.75 -22.11
CA VAL A 102 12.79 -10.31 -20.81
C VAL A 102 13.85 -9.22 -21.05
N HIS A 103 13.74 -8.08 -20.36
CA HIS A 103 14.62 -6.92 -20.60
C HIS A 103 15.53 -6.57 -19.44
N ASN A 104 15.03 -6.65 -18.20
CA ASN A 104 15.74 -6.20 -17.00
C ASN A 104 15.77 -7.32 -15.94
N ILE A 105 16.93 -7.45 -15.29
CA ILE A 105 17.16 -8.34 -14.15
C ILE A 105 17.76 -7.49 -13.04
N ASP A 106 16.97 -7.21 -12.00
CA ASP A 106 17.35 -6.28 -10.94
C ASP A 106 18.31 -6.92 -9.91
N GLY A 107 18.80 -6.09 -8.99
CA GLY A 107 19.84 -6.46 -8.06
C GLY A 107 19.46 -7.67 -7.21
N ALA A 108 20.44 -8.54 -6.95
CA ALA A 108 20.28 -9.76 -6.17
C ALA A 108 19.16 -10.73 -6.62
N ALA A 109 18.57 -10.57 -7.82
CA ALA A 109 17.43 -11.36 -8.27
C ALA A 109 17.60 -12.89 -8.13
N PHE A 110 18.80 -13.43 -8.34
CA PHE A 110 19.16 -14.84 -8.18
C PHE A 110 20.34 -15.05 -7.23
N GLN A 111 20.61 -14.09 -6.34
CA GLN A 111 21.72 -14.17 -5.42
C GLN A 111 21.58 -15.39 -4.48
N TYR A 112 22.70 -16.00 -4.09
CA TYR A 112 22.74 -17.16 -3.19
C TYR A 112 22.00 -18.42 -3.68
N CYS A 113 21.64 -18.55 -4.96
CA CYS A 113 21.11 -19.82 -5.50
C CYS A 113 22.24 -20.86 -5.61
N LYS A 114 22.47 -21.63 -4.54
CA LYS A 114 23.66 -22.50 -4.36
C LYS A 114 23.81 -23.64 -5.36
N GLU A 115 22.72 -24.10 -6.00
CA GLU A 115 22.79 -25.12 -7.05
C GLU A 115 22.68 -24.56 -8.49
N LEU A 116 22.56 -23.24 -8.67
CA LEU A 116 22.29 -22.63 -9.98
C LEU A 116 23.51 -22.71 -10.88
N ASN A 117 23.45 -23.57 -11.89
CA ASN A 117 24.57 -23.86 -12.80
C ASN A 117 24.27 -23.59 -14.28
N SER A 118 22.99 -23.38 -14.64
CA SER A 118 22.55 -23.09 -16.00
C SER A 118 21.62 -21.88 -16.00
N VAL A 119 21.93 -20.86 -16.79
CA VAL A 119 21.05 -19.69 -16.98
C VAL A 119 21.04 -19.35 -18.47
N ASP A 120 19.87 -19.44 -19.08
CA ASP A 120 19.65 -19.07 -20.48
C ASP A 120 19.10 -17.64 -20.50
N ILE A 121 19.96 -16.67 -20.83
CA ILE A 121 19.63 -15.23 -20.87
C ILE A 121 19.44 -14.82 -22.35
N PRO A 122 18.25 -14.30 -22.74
CA PRO A 122 17.92 -13.96 -24.12
C PRO A 122 18.57 -12.64 -24.55
N ASP A 123 18.66 -12.43 -25.87
CA ASP A 123 19.23 -11.21 -26.45
C ASP A 123 18.42 -9.95 -26.08
N SER A 124 17.12 -10.10 -25.77
CA SER A 124 16.29 -9.01 -25.28
C SER A 124 16.75 -8.37 -23.97
N VAL A 125 17.63 -9.02 -23.19
CA VAL A 125 18.14 -8.47 -21.91
C VAL A 125 19.14 -7.35 -22.19
N GLU A 126 18.78 -6.15 -21.72
CA GLU A 126 19.54 -4.92 -21.93
C GLU A 126 20.17 -4.38 -20.63
N SER A 127 19.66 -4.79 -19.46
CA SER A 127 20.15 -4.41 -18.13
C SER A 127 20.21 -5.61 -17.18
N VAL A 128 21.28 -5.66 -16.39
CA VAL A 128 21.43 -6.59 -15.26
C VAL A 128 22.09 -5.79 -14.14
N ASP A 129 21.42 -5.67 -13.00
CA ASP A 129 21.89 -4.82 -11.90
C ASP A 129 22.85 -5.58 -10.98
N ALA A 130 23.44 -4.85 -10.01
CA ALA A 130 24.48 -5.38 -9.15
C ALA A 130 24.05 -6.68 -8.44
N ASP A 131 24.98 -7.64 -8.39
CA ASP A 131 24.83 -8.90 -7.66
C ASP A 131 23.67 -9.81 -8.09
N ALA A 132 22.99 -9.55 -9.22
CA ALA A 132 21.86 -10.33 -9.71
C ALA A 132 22.13 -11.85 -9.73
N PHE A 133 23.37 -12.27 -9.99
CA PHE A 133 23.80 -13.68 -9.99
C PHE A 133 24.98 -13.95 -9.03
N SER A 134 25.19 -13.08 -8.05
CA SER A 134 26.28 -13.22 -7.08
C SER A 134 26.12 -14.48 -6.24
N GLU A 135 27.23 -15.10 -5.86
CA GLU A 135 27.26 -16.34 -5.07
C GLU A 135 26.53 -17.54 -5.72
N THR A 136 26.43 -17.55 -7.05
CA THR A 136 25.91 -18.70 -7.82
C THR A 136 27.03 -19.52 -8.45
N PRO A 137 26.92 -20.86 -8.54
CA PRO A 137 27.87 -21.68 -9.31
C PRO A 137 27.99 -21.27 -10.78
N TRP A 138 26.90 -20.82 -11.41
CA TRP A 138 26.86 -20.36 -12.80
C TRP A 138 27.83 -19.19 -13.01
N LEU A 139 27.76 -18.17 -12.16
CA LEU A 139 28.69 -17.05 -12.23
C LEU A 139 30.08 -17.47 -11.76
N ASN A 140 30.20 -18.09 -10.58
CA ASN A 140 31.48 -18.41 -9.93
C ASN A 140 32.37 -19.36 -10.75
N ASN A 141 31.79 -20.30 -11.49
CA ASN A 141 32.54 -21.26 -12.31
C ASN A 141 32.85 -20.76 -13.73
N TYR A 142 32.36 -19.57 -14.11
CA TYR A 142 32.61 -19.00 -15.43
C TYR A 142 34.11 -18.88 -15.72
N LYS A 143 34.55 -19.40 -16.89
CA LYS A 143 35.98 -19.56 -17.24
C LYS A 143 36.57 -18.41 -18.06
N GLY A 144 35.74 -17.53 -18.61
CA GLY A 144 36.19 -16.38 -19.38
C GLY A 144 36.49 -15.17 -18.49
N ASP A 145 37.32 -14.26 -19.01
CA ASP A 145 37.62 -12.99 -18.31
C ASP A 145 36.41 -12.04 -18.27
N TYR A 146 35.56 -12.06 -19.30
CA TYR A 146 34.41 -11.17 -19.45
C TYR A 146 33.13 -12.00 -19.40
N VAL A 147 32.28 -11.74 -18.42
CA VAL A 147 30.95 -12.34 -18.31
C VAL A 147 29.98 -11.46 -19.08
N ILE A 148 29.66 -11.85 -20.31
CA ILE A 148 28.80 -11.08 -21.22
C ILE A 148 27.53 -11.86 -21.48
N VAL A 149 26.38 -11.24 -21.29
CA VAL A 149 25.05 -11.84 -21.41
C VAL A 149 24.13 -10.97 -22.27
N GLY A 150 23.00 -11.53 -22.71
CA GLY A 150 22.03 -10.87 -23.59
C GLY A 150 22.69 -10.21 -24.81
N ASP A 151 22.18 -9.05 -25.21
CA ASP A 151 22.74 -8.27 -26.33
C ASP A 151 23.99 -7.45 -25.91
N GLY A 152 24.99 -8.13 -25.35
CA GLY A 152 26.29 -7.53 -25.04
C GLY A 152 26.35 -6.75 -23.73
N VAL A 153 25.67 -7.22 -22.69
CA VAL A 153 25.74 -6.68 -21.32
C VAL A 153 26.89 -7.34 -20.57
N LEU A 154 27.93 -6.58 -20.24
CA LEU A 154 29.04 -7.05 -19.40
C LEU A 154 28.64 -6.93 -17.93
N ILE A 155 28.42 -8.06 -17.26
CA ILE A 155 27.92 -8.13 -15.88
C ILE A 155 29.02 -8.34 -14.84
N ASP A 156 30.16 -8.90 -15.24
CA ASP A 156 31.30 -9.11 -14.36
C ASP A 156 32.61 -9.24 -15.16
N TYR A 157 33.73 -8.88 -14.56
CA TYR A 157 35.08 -9.05 -15.10
C TYR A 157 35.97 -9.83 -14.12
N LYS A 158 36.29 -11.07 -14.53
CA LYS A 158 37.09 -12.04 -13.76
C LYS A 158 38.55 -12.12 -14.19
N GLY A 159 38.94 -11.34 -15.20
CA GLY A 159 40.30 -11.35 -15.71
C GLY A 159 41.32 -10.75 -14.73
N THR A 160 42.58 -11.16 -14.90
CA THR A 160 43.71 -10.69 -14.06
C THR A 160 44.52 -9.56 -14.70
N SER A 161 44.21 -9.20 -15.95
CA SER A 161 44.93 -8.15 -16.67
C SER A 161 44.76 -6.79 -16.01
N THR A 162 45.85 -6.04 -15.89
CA THR A 162 45.85 -4.66 -15.40
C THR A 162 45.61 -3.62 -16.49
N SER A 163 45.58 -4.03 -17.77
CA SER A 163 45.26 -3.18 -18.92
C SER A 163 44.15 -3.84 -19.74
N LEU A 164 42.94 -3.32 -19.57
CA LEU A 164 41.72 -3.87 -20.13
C LEU A 164 41.39 -3.27 -21.50
N THR A 165 40.93 -4.10 -22.44
CA THR A 165 40.23 -3.64 -23.64
C THR A 165 38.83 -4.24 -23.64
N ILE A 166 37.79 -3.40 -23.61
CA ILE A 166 36.41 -3.89 -23.65
C ILE A 166 36.12 -4.49 -25.03
N PRO A 167 35.57 -5.73 -25.13
CA PRO A 167 35.24 -6.37 -26.40
C PRO A 167 34.26 -5.55 -27.25
N ASP A 168 34.33 -5.69 -28.58
CA ASP A 168 33.46 -4.97 -29.51
C ASP A 168 31.98 -5.37 -29.41
N SER A 169 31.70 -6.57 -28.89
CA SER A 169 30.36 -7.07 -28.63
C SER A 169 29.66 -6.39 -27.45
N VAL A 170 30.42 -5.74 -26.54
CA VAL A 170 29.84 -5.12 -25.34
C VAL A 170 29.17 -3.79 -25.69
N LYS A 171 27.87 -3.70 -25.41
CA LYS A 171 27.04 -2.50 -25.58
C LYS A 171 26.78 -1.78 -24.25
N THR A 172 26.71 -2.54 -23.15
CA THR A 172 26.48 -2.03 -21.79
C THR A 172 27.51 -2.61 -20.84
N ILE A 173 28.13 -1.76 -20.02
CA ILE A 173 28.83 -2.19 -18.80
C ILE A 173 27.83 -2.05 -17.67
N ALA A 174 27.47 -3.17 -17.06
CA ALA A 174 26.45 -3.24 -16.03
C ALA A 174 26.91 -2.59 -14.72
N GLU A 175 25.97 -2.42 -13.80
CA GLU A 175 26.25 -1.89 -12.48
C GLU A 175 27.32 -2.71 -11.78
N SER A 176 28.33 -2.05 -11.22
CA SER A 176 29.45 -2.69 -10.51
C SER A 176 30.26 -3.76 -11.28
N ALA A 177 30.04 -3.95 -12.58
CA ALA A 177 30.65 -5.05 -13.35
C ALA A 177 32.19 -5.11 -13.33
N ILE A 178 32.85 -3.96 -13.09
CA ILE A 178 34.31 -3.87 -12.93
C ILE A 178 34.62 -3.03 -11.68
N HIS A 179 33.83 -3.19 -10.61
CA HIS A 179 34.05 -2.51 -9.34
C HIS A 179 35.32 -3.04 -8.62
N ASN A 180 35.96 -2.18 -7.82
CA ASN A 180 37.10 -2.52 -6.95
C ASN A 180 38.27 -3.28 -7.62
N ASN A 181 38.39 -3.20 -8.94
CA ASN A 181 39.41 -3.94 -9.68
C ASN A 181 40.78 -3.24 -9.62
N LYS A 182 41.85 -4.01 -9.80
CA LYS A 182 43.25 -3.53 -9.81
C LYS A 182 43.71 -3.00 -11.18
N ILE A 183 42.80 -2.81 -12.13
CA ILE A 183 43.12 -2.27 -13.45
C ILE A 183 43.75 -0.86 -13.36
N THR A 184 44.70 -0.62 -14.25
CA THR A 184 45.42 0.65 -14.41
C THR A 184 45.03 1.40 -15.68
N LYS A 185 44.50 0.67 -16.67
CA LYS A 185 44.09 1.20 -17.97
C LYS A 185 42.86 0.46 -18.49
N VAL A 186 41.93 1.19 -19.11
CA VAL A 186 40.80 0.63 -19.87
C VAL A 186 40.63 1.35 -21.22
N ILE A 187 40.46 0.57 -22.28
CA ILE A 187 40.13 1.03 -23.63
C ILE A 187 38.74 0.53 -23.99
N MET A 188 37.78 1.44 -24.17
CA MET A 188 36.43 1.11 -24.62
C MET A 188 36.32 1.32 -26.13
N LYS A 189 35.70 0.35 -26.82
CA LYS A 189 35.58 0.34 -28.28
C LYS A 189 34.20 0.83 -28.74
N LYS A 190 34.06 1.10 -30.04
CA LYS A 190 32.91 1.80 -30.66
C LYS A 190 31.54 1.09 -30.47
N GLY A 191 31.51 -0.17 -30.04
CA GLY A 191 30.26 -0.86 -29.70
C GLY A 191 29.55 -0.29 -28.46
N LEU A 192 30.33 0.19 -27.49
CA LEU A 192 29.82 0.58 -26.17
C LEU A 192 28.92 1.83 -26.24
N LYS A 193 27.75 1.74 -25.58
CA LYS A 193 26.72 2.77 -25.48
C LYS A 193 26.50 3.27 -24.05
N THR A 194 26.55 2.37 -23.09
CA THR A 194 26.14 2.66 -21.70
C THR A 194 27.17 2.12 -20.72
N ILE A 195 27.47 2.92 -19.70
CA ILE A 195 28.17 2.48 -18.49
C ILE A 195 27.21 2.78 -17.34
N GLN A 196 26.75 1.77 -16.63
CA GLN A 196 25.82 1.91 -15.52
C GLN A 196 26.53 2.36 -14.23
N ASP A 197 25.77 2.45 -13.16
CA ASP A 197 26.21 2.95 -11.86
C ASP A 197 27.38 2.11 -11.35
N ASP A 198 28.36 2.74 -10.71
CA ASP A 198 29.53 2.07 -10.13
C ASP A 198 30.36 1.13 -11.04
N GLY A 199 30.15 1.14 -12.37
CA GLY A 199 30.75 0.15 -13.29
C GLY A 199 32.28 0.05 -13.23
N PHE A 200 32.99 1.11 -12.83
CA PHE A 200 34.43 1.13 -12.51
C PHE A 200 34.73 1.76 -11.14
N ALA A 201 33.74 1.88 -10.26
CA ALA A 201 33.90 2.45 -8.93
C ALA A 201 34.97 1.69 -8.14
N GLY A 202 35.74 2.41 -7.32
CA GLY A 202 36.77 1.78 -6.47
C GLY A 202 37.99 1.23 -7.22
N CYS A 203 38.08 1.38 -8.56
CA CYS A 203 39.29 1.07 -9.32
C CYS A 203 40.41 2.11 -9.05
N THR A 204 40.95 2.11 -7.83
CA THR A 204 41.87 3.13 -7.31
C THR A 204 43.21 3.23 -8.07
N ALA A 205 43.56 2.21 -8.84
CA ALA A 205 44.76 2.19 -9.68
C ALA A 205 44.52 2.72 -11.12
N LEU A 206 43.27 2.91 -11.55
CA LEU A 206 42.89 3.25 -12.92
C LEU A 206 43.30 4.68 -13.28
N LYS A 207 44.28 4.83 -14.18
CA LYS A 207 44.87 6.12 -14.61
C LYS A 207 44.51 6.51 -16.04
N THR A 208 44.26 5.54 -16.90
CA THR A 208 44.01 5.77 -18.33
C THR A 208 42.67 5.17 -18.74
N VAL A 209 41.75 6.03 -19.17
CA VAL A 209 40.42 5.63 -19.64
C VAL A 209 40.21 6.24 -21.02
N THR A 210 39.84 5.42 -22.01
CA THR A 210 39.39 5.89 -23.33
C THR A 210 37.92 5.56 -23.50
N ILE A 211 37.08 6.59 -23.53
CA ILE A 211 35.63 6.47 -23.71
C ILE A 211 35.29 6.94 -25.14
N PRO A 212 34.71 6.08 -26.00
CA PRO A 212 34.39 6.44 -27.38
C PRO A 212 33.15 7.33 -27.43
N SER A 213 33.02 8.09 -28.52
CA SER A 213 31.87 8.98 -28.75
C SER A 213 30.53 8.26 -28.92
N THR A 214 30.53 6.92 -28.95
CA THR A 214 29.33 6.09 -29.00
C THR A 214 28.67 5.93 -27.62
N VAL A 215 29.40 6.21 -26.54
CA VAL A 215 28.86 6.20 -25.17
C VAL A 215 27.97 7.42 -24.98
N THR A 216 26.68 7.18 -24.78
CA THR A 216 25.64 8.20 -24.62
C THR A 216 25.15 8.35 -23.18
N SER A 217 25.45 7.37 -22.31
CA SER A 217 25.07 7.39 -20.89
C SER A 217 26.21 6.88 -20.01
N ILE A 218 26.41 7.55 -18.88
CA ILE A 218 27.31 7.15 -17.78
C ILE A 218 26.54 7.32 -16.48
N GLY A 219 26.47 6.25 -15.69
CA GLY A 219 25.76 6.13 -14.43
C GLY A 219 26.32 6.98 -13.28
N TYR A 220 25.59 6.99 -12.16
CA TYR A 220 26.04 7.54 -10.90
C TYR A 220 27.33 6.86 -10.46
N ASP A 221 28.33 7.65 -10.06
CA ASP A 221 29.59 7.16 -9.49
C ASP A 221 30.35 6.07 -10.29
N ALA A 222 30.04 5.89 -11.57
CA ALA A 222 30.65 4.89 -12.46
C ALA A 222 32.19 4.93 -12.53
N PHE A 223 32.80 6.06 -12.17
CA PHE A 223 34.26 6.21 -12.09
C PHE A 223 34.70 6.83 -10.74
N SER A 224 33.89 6.69 -9.70
CA SER A 224 34.20 7.12 -8.34
C SER A 224 35.49 6.45 -7.87
N ASP A 225 36.27 7.18 -7.08
CA ASP A 225 37.56 6.74 -6.55
C ASP A 225 38.62 6.24 -7.56
N THR A 226 38.44 6.53 -8.85
CA THR A 226 39.48 6.30 -9.86
C THR A 226 40.53 7.42 -9.87
N LYS A 227 41.81 7.07 -10.07
CA LYS A 227 42.87 8.08 -10.28
C LYS A 227 42.62 8.91 -11.53
N TRP A 228 42.09 8.30 -12.59
CA TRP A 228 41.74 8.96 -13.84
C TRP A 228 40.82 10.15 -13.61
N LEU A 229 39.73 9.99 -12.86
CA LEU A 229 38.78 11.08 -12.62
C LEU A 229 39.27 12.03 -11.51
N LYS A 230 39.89 11.48 -10.46
CA LYS A 230 40.40 12.26 -9.31
C LYS A 230 41.52 13.22 -9.69
N ASP A 231 42.51 12.74 -10.46
CA ASP A 231 43.71 13.51 -10.81
C ASP A 231 43.51 14.39 -12.04
N ASN A 232 42.41 14.23 -12.79
CA ASN A 232 42.08 15.04 -13.95
C ASN A 232 42.04 16.54 -13.61
N LYS A 233 42.85 17.35 -14.30
CA LYS A 233 42.97 18.80 -14.08
C LYS A 233 42.15 19.64 -15.04
N GLU A 234 41.48 19.02 -16.01
CA GLU A 234 40.61 19.75 -16.95
C GLU A 234 39.49 20.47 -16.19
N LYS A 235 39.24 21.72 -16.56
CA LYS A 235 38.17 22.51 -15.91
C LYS A 235 36.81 21.85 -16.09
N PHE A 236 36.56 21.31 -17.28
CA PHE A 236 35.36 20.55 -17.64
C PHE A 236 35.80 19.20 -18.23
N VAL A 237 35.53 18.11 -17.53
CA VAL A 237 35.83 16.76 -18.02
C VAL A 237 34.65 16.33 -18.89
N ILE A 238 34.79 16.47 -20.21
CA ILE A 238 33.77 16.11 -21.20
C ILE A 238 34.22 14.87 -21.96
N THR A 239 33.35 13.86 -22.02
CA THR A 239 33.66 12.54 -22.59
C THR A 239 32.46 11.97 -23.37
N GLY A 240 32.62 10.80 -24.01
CA GLY A 240 31.54 10.14 -24.77
C GLY A 240 30.91 11.05 -25.82
N ASP A 241 29.59 10.95 -26.01
CA ASP A 241 28.80 11.88 -26.83
C ASP A 241 28.50 13.21 -26.10
N GLY A 242 29.53 13.89 -25.59
CA GLY A 242 29.37 15.20 -24.95
C GLY A 242 28.79 15.14 -23.53
N ILE A 243 29.14 14.11 -22.77
CA ILE A 243 28.79 13.93 -21.37
C ILE A 243 29.77 14.73 -20.52
N LEU A 244 29.29 15.75 -19.79
CA LEU A 244 30.07 16.42 -18.77
C LEU A 244 30.06 15.55 -17.51
N LEU A 245 31.19 14.93 -17.19
CA LEU A 245 31.33 13.98 -16.09
C LEU A 245 31.83 14.64 -14.79
N LYS A 246 32.60 15.74 -14.90
CA LYS A 246 33.13 16.46 -13.74
C LYS A 246 33.45 17.91 -14.04
N TYR A 247 33.28 18.77 -13.03
CA TYR A 247 33.71 20.16 -13.05
C TYR A 247 34.72 20.45 -11.93
N ASN A 248 35.93 20.87 -12.31
CA ASN A 248 37.03 21.18 -11.37
C ASN A 248 37.20 22.69 -11.10
N GLY A 249 36.36 23.53 -11.67
CA GLY A 249 36.52 24.98 -11.59
C GLY A 249 36.03 25.59 -10.28
N LYS A 250 36.55 26.78 -9.95
CA LYS A 250 36.18 27.57 -8.76
C LYS A 250 35.38 28.84 -9.09
N SER A 251 35.00 29.02 -10.35
CA SER A 251 34.31 30.23 -10.85
C SER A 251 32.88 30.33 -10.29
N LYS A 252 32.47 31.56 -9.95
CA LYS A 252 31.08 31.89 -9.57
C LYS A 252 30.11 31.87 -10.75
N SER A 253 30.61 32.06 -11.97
CA SER A 253 29.84 32.04 -13.20
C SER A 253 30.51 31.11 -14.21
N ILE A 254 29.72 30.25 -14.86
CA ILE A 254 30.20 29.32 -15.88
C ILE A 254 29.31 29.36 -17.13
N THR A 255 29.93 29.09 -18.29
CA THR A 255 29.24 28.88 -19.56
C THR A 255 29.66 27.52 -20.12
N LEU A 256 28.70 26.62 -20.31
CA LEU A 256 28.95 25.31 -20.89
C LEU A 256 29.02 25.42 -22.41
N SER A 257 30.06 24.81 -23.00
CA SER A 257 30.21 24.80 -24.46
C SER A 257 29.12 23.98 -25.14
N ASN A 258 28.85 24.24 -26.42
CA ASN A 258 27.84 23.50 -27.21
C ASN A 258 28.20 22.03 -27.47
N LYS A 259 29.38 21.58 -27.03
CA LYS A 259 29.78 20.16 -27.03
C LYS A 259 29.08 19.38 -25.92
N VAL A 260 28.64 20.04 -24.84
CA VAL A 260 27.93 19.37 -23.73
C VAL A 260 26.50 19.07 -24.16
N LYS A 261 26.14 17.78 -24.18
CA LYS A 261 24.78 17.27 -24.43
C LYS A 261 24.15 16.72 -23.15
N VAL A 262 24.95 16.19 -22.23
CA VAL A 262 24.49 15.63 -20.96
C VAL A 262 25.30 16.22 -19.81
N ILE A 263 24.63 16.62 -18.73
CA ILE A 263 25.29 16.85 -17.43
C ILE A 263 25.07 15.58 -16.61
N ALA A 264 26.14 14.84 -16.34
CA ALA A 264 26.08 13.60 -15.57
C ALA A 264 25.66 13.85 -14.12
N ASN A 265 25.43 12.77 -13.38
CA ASN A 265 25.02 12.88 -12.00
C ASN A 265 26.06 13.61 -11.14
N GLY A 266 25.59 14.39 -10.15
CA GLY A 266 26.47 15.00 -9.14
C GLY A 266 27.52 16.01 -9.63
N VAL A 267 27.60 16.35 -10.92
CA VAL A 267 28.71 17.13 -11.53
C VAL A 267 29.00 18.46 -10.81
N PHE A 268 27.97 19.18 -10.40
CA PHE A 268 28.03 20.41 -9.63
C PHE A 268 27.50 20.23 -8.20
N GLY A 269 27.34 18.99 -7.74
CA GLY A 269 26.91 18.65 -6.39
C GLY A 269 27.73 19.39 -5.33
N ASN A 270 27.06 19.95 -4.33
CA ASN A 270 27.62 20.77 -3.26
C ASN A 270 28.50 21.94 -3.71
N ASN A 271 28.32 22.46 -4.93
CA ASN A 271 29.02 23.65 -5.37
C ASN A 271 28.44 24.92 -4.70
N ILE A 272 28.93 25.21 -3.50
CA ILE A 272 28.52 26.37 -2.68
C ILE A 272 29.01 27.72 -3.21
N ARG A 273 29.69 27.76 -4.36
CA ARG A 273 30.25 28.99 -4.97
C ARG A 273 29.55 29.40 -6.26
N LEU A 274 28.96 28.44 -6.97
CA LEU A 274 28.34 28.70 -8.27
C LEU A 274 27.08 29.56 -8.10
N GLU A 275 27.12 30.77 -8.64
CA GLU A 275 26.04 31.75 -8.61
C GLU A 275 25.24 31.77 -9.92
N ASN A 276 25.91 31.52 -11.06
CA ASN A 276 25.34 31.61 -12.40
C ASN A 276 25.84 30.49 -13.33
N VAL A 277 24.93 29.91 -14.11
CA VAL A 277 25.25 28.90 -15.13
C VAL A 277 24.54 29.25 -16.44
N THR A 278 25.30 29.29 -17.54
CA THR A 278 24.77 29.29 -18.90
C THR A 278 24.87 27.88 -19.47
N LEU A 279 23.73 27.23 -19.68
CA LEU A 279 23.64 25.87 -20.19
C LEU A 279 23.89 25.81 -21.71
N SER A 280 24.40 24.67 -22.18
CA SER A 280 24.62 24.39 -23.60
C SER A 280 23.30 24.40 -24.38
N LYS A 281 23.29 24.96 -25.60
CA LYS A 281 22.10 24.94 -26.48
C LYS A 281 21.75 23.53 -26.99
N ASN A 282 22.69 22.60 -26.91
CA ASN A 282 22.54 21.20 -27.34
C ASN A 282 22.27 20.26 -26.16
N LEU A 283 22.09 20.79 -24.94
CA LEU A 283 21.82 19.98 -23.76
C LEU A 283 20.49 19.23 -23.92
N THR A 284 20.52 17.91 -23.77
CA THR A 284 19.38 17.00 -23.84
C THR A 284 19.01 16.41 -22.49
N SER A 285 19.96 16.27 -21.56
CA SER A 285 19.70 15.75 -20.20
C SER A 285 20.49 16.49 -19.12
N ILE A 286 19.85 16.70 -17.97
CA ILE A 286 20.50 16.97 -16.68
C ILE A 286 20.19 15.78 -15.79
N ASN A 287 21.19 14.99 -15.42
CA ASN A 287 20.96 13.78 -14.61
C ASN A 287 20.80 14.12 -13.11
N GLY A 288 20.55 13.10 -12.30
CA GLY A 288 20.26 13.22 -10.88
C GLY A 288 21.35 13.91 -10.08
N SER A 289 20.94 14.67 -9.06
CA SER A 289 21.84 15.41 -8.15
C SER A 289 22.85 16.36 -8.84
N ALA A 290 22.71 16.64 -10.14
CA ALA A 290 23.70 17.37 -10.94
C ALA A 290 24.07 18.75 -10.36
N PHE A 291 23.13 19.45 -9.73
CA PHE A 291 23.32 20.72 -9.01
C PHE A 291 22.83 20.63 -7.56
N TRP A 292 22.77 19.42 -6.98
CA TRP A 292 22.38 19.24 -5.58
C TRP A 292 23.24 20.14 -4.68
N GLY A 293 22.64 20.81 -3.69
CA GLY A 293 23.38 21.63 -2.73
C GLY A 293 24.08 22.88 -3.31
N CYS A 294 23.81 23.27 -4.57
CA CYS A 294 24.29 24.52 -5.17
C CYS A 294 23.64 25.76 -4.51
N SER A 295 23.96 26.01 -3.25
CA SER A 295 23.23 26.92 -2.37
C SER A 295 23.29 28.40 -2.77
N LYS A 296 24.22 28.78 -3.66
CA LYS A 296 24.37 30.15 -4.21
C LYS A 296 23.79 30.32 -5.62
N LEU A 297 23.38 29.24 -6.28
CA LEU A 297 22.86 29.30 -7.65
C LEU A 297 21.57 30.12 -7.69
N SER A 298 21.53 31.14 -8.53
CA SER A 298 20.50 32.20 -8.45
C SER A 298 19.36 32.05 -9.47
N LYS A 299 19.68 31.68 -10.71
CA LYS A 299 18.73 31.53 -11.83
C LYS A 299 19.21 30.47 -12.80
N VAL A 300 18.28 29.75 -13.42
CA VAL A 300 18.57 28.77 -14.48
C VAL A 300 17.56 28.93 -15.62
N THR A 301 18.06 28.94 -16.86
CA THR A 301 17.24 28.91 -18.07
C THR A 301 17.52 27.62 -18.83
N PHE A 302 16.52 26.75 -18.93
CA PHE A 302 16.62 25.45 -19.58
C PHE A 302 16.49 25.57 -21.11
N PRO A 303 17.43 25.00 -21.89
CA PRO A 303 17.43 25.11 -23.34
C PRO A 303 16.29 24.31 -23.98
N SER A 304 15.87 24.70 -25.19
CA SER A 304 14.70 24.10 -25.85
C SER A 304 14.84 22.60 -26.19
N LYS A 305 16.07 22.09 -26.32
CA LYS A 305 16.38 20.67 -26.58
C LYS A 305 16.45 19.79 -25.33
N LEU A 306 16.39 20.38 -24.13
CA LEU A 306 16.42 19.62 -22.88
C LEU A 306 15.16 18.75 -22.79
N LYS A 307 15.36 17.44 -22.65
CA LYS A 307 14.29 16.43 -22.53
C LYS A 307 14.00 16.11 -21.07
N THR A 308 15.04 15.99 -20.24
CA THR A 308 14.94 15.43 -18.89
C THR A 308 15.71 16.29 -17.88
N ILE A 309 15.12 16.41 -16.68
CA ILE A 309 15.77 16.91 -15.47
C ILE A 309 15.67 15.78 -14.44
N GLY A 310 16.79 15.26 -13.96
CA GLY A 310 16.85 14.07 -13.10
C GLY A 310 16.46 14.33 -11.65
N ALA A 311 16.32 13.24 -10.88
CA ALA A 311 15.95 13.29 -9.48
C ALA A 311 16.94 14.11 -8.64
N SER A 312 16.44 14.90 -7.69
CA SER A 312 17.24 15.75 -6.79
C SER A 312 18.20 16.73 -7.48
N SER A 313 18.06 16.97 -8.80
CA SER A 313 19.08 17.69 -9.59
C SER A 313 19.36 19.10 -9.10
N PHE A 314 18.38 19.80 -8.51
CA PHE A 314 18.52 21.14 -7.90
C PHE A 314 18.12 21.13 -6.42
N LEU A 315 18.08 19.97 -5.77
CA LEU A 315 17.69 19.87 -4.36
C LEU A 315 18.60 20.75 -3.51
N GLY A 316 18.01 21.57 -2.64
CA GLY A 316 18.74 22.45 -1.75
C GLY A 316 19.41 23.67 -2.42
N CYS A 317 19.04 24.03 -3.65
CA CYS A 317 19.46 25.29 -4.29
C CYS A 317 18.77 26.51 -3.64
N LYS A 318 19.12 26.81 -2.38
CA LYS A 318 18.45 27.78 -1.49
C LYS A 318 18.46 29.23 -2.00
N SER A 319 19.31 29.58 -2.97
CA SER A 319 19.34 30.92 -3.59
C SER A 319 18.60 31.01 -4.92
N LEU A 320 18.05 29.90 -5.42
CA LEU A 320 17.41 29.84 -6.74
C LEU A 320 16.09 30.61 -6.71
N THR A 321 16.03 31.74 -7.41
CA THR A 321 14.88 32.65 -7.41
C THR A 321 13.92 32.41 -8.57
N ALA A 322 14.44 31.91 -9.69
CA ALA A 322 13.70 31.68 -10.91
C ALA A 322 14.29 30.52 -11.72
N VAL A 323 13.39 29.69 -12.26
CA VAL A 323 13.68 28.71 -13.31
C VAL A 323 12.75 28.97 -14.49
N SER A 324 13.25 28.80 -15.71
CA SER A 324 12.44 29.00 -16.91
C SER A 324 12.86 28.05 -18.03
N PHE A 325 11.90 27.68 -18.86
CA PHE A 325 12.14 26.89 -20.06
C PHE A 325 12.10 27.79 -21.29
N GLN A 326 13.03 27.62 -22.21
CA GLN A 326 12.99 28.30 -23.51
C GLN A 326 11.72 27.92 -24.30
N LYS A 327 11.29 28.81 -25.19
CA LYS A 327 10.16 28.58 -26.08
C LYS A 327 10.34 27.25 -26.84
N ASN A 328 9.24 26.51 -26.99
CA ASN A 328 9.20 25.19 -27.62
C ASN A 328 10.06 24.12 -26.92
N SER A 329 10.29 24.26 -25.61
CA SER A 329 10.97 23.23 -24.82
C SER A 329 10.32 21.85 -25.03
N VAL A 330 11.19 20.86 -25.28
CA VAL A 330 10.82 19.46 -25.44
C VAL A 330 10.85 18.67 -24.14
N CYS A 331 11.04 19.34 -22.99
CA CYS A 331 11.16 18.69 -21.70
C CYS A 331 9.89 17.90 -21.38
N THR A 332 10.06 16.59 -21.19
CA THR A 332 8.98 15.63 -20.90
C THR A 332 8.94 15.26 -19.42
N ASP A 333 10.07 15.39 -18.72
CA ASP A 333 10.27 14.80 -17.39
C ASP A 333 11.07 15.71 -16.45
N ILE A 334 10.57 15.87 -15.22
CA ILE A 334 11.25 16.50 -14.07
C ILE A 334 11.23 15.48 -12.94
N GLY A 335 12.37 14.94 -12.55
CA GLY A 335 12.46 13.82 -11.62
C GLY A 335 12.11 14.16 -10.17
N ASN A 336 12.02 13.12 -9.35
CA ASN A 336 11.61 13.21 -7.95
C ASN A 336 12.52 14.16 -7.19
N ASN A 337 11.94 14.98 -6.32
CA ASN A 337 12.66 15.95 -5.49
C ASN A 337 13.55 16.96 -6.27
N ALA A 338 13.40 17.10 -7.59
CA ALA A 338 14.32 17.88 -8.43
C ALA A 338 14.56 19.31 -7.94
N PHE A 339 13.57 20.00 -7.39
CA PHE A 339 13.67 21.35 -6.82
C PHE A 339 13.32 21.41 -5.33
N LYS A 340 13.33 20.28 -4.61
CA LYS A 340 13.09 20.24 -3.16
C LYS A 340 14.00 21.22 -2.42
N ASP A 341 13.46 21.94 -1.45
CA ASP A 341 14.14 22.96 -0.66
C ASP A 341 14.76 24.13 -1.46
N CYS A 342 14.30 24.38 -2.70
CA CYS A 342 14.55 25.63 -3.43
C CYS A 342 13.75 26.79 -2.81
N SER A 343 14.09 27.16 -1.57
CA SER A 343 13.28 27.99 -0.68
C SER A 343 13.05 29.44 -1.15
N LYS A 344 13.82 29.94 -2.11
CA LYS A 344 13.65 31.26 -2.75
C LYS A 344 12.98 31.22 -4.12
N LEU A 345 12.65 30.05 -4.64
CA LEU A 345 12.03 29.92 -5.97
C LEU A 345 10.65 30.57 -5.92
N SER A 346 10.39 31.55 -6.78
CA SER A 346 9.20 32.41 -6.66
C SER A 346 8.05 32.03 -7.58
N LYS A 347 8.35 31.43 -8.73
CA LYS A 347 7.37 31.05 -9.76
C LYS A 347 7.92 29.93 -10.63
N ILE A 348 7.04 29.07 -11.12
CA ILE A 348 7.33 28.14 -12.22
C ILE A 348 6.18 28.11 -13.25
N THR A 349 6.58 27.95 -14.53
CA THR A 349 5.68 27.64 -15.64
C THR A 349 6.16 26.36 -16.31
N PHE A 350 5.33 25.32 -16.29
CA PHE A 350 5.67 24.02 -16.85
C PHE A 350 5.60 24.01 -18.40
N PRO A 351 6.55 23.36 -19.09
CA PRO A 351 6.58 23.31 -20.54
C PRO A 351 5.46 22.43 -21.11
N ALA A 352 5.13 22.61 -22.39
CA ALA A 352 3.96 21.97 -23.01
C ALA A 352 4.06 20.43 -23.06
N LYS A 353 5.27 19.86 -23.18
CA LYS A 353 5.47 18.41 -23.30
C LYS A 353 5.62 17.66 -21.97
N LEU A 354 5.69 18.38 -20.84
CA LEU A 354 5.81 17.75 -19.52
C LEU A 354 4.56 16.89 -19.27
N LYS A 355 4.77 15.60 -19.01
CA LYS A 355 3.68 14.63 -18.75
C LYS A 355 3.34 14.53 -17.27
N VAL A 356 4.37 14.61 -16.43
CA VAL A 356 4.26 14.39 -14.98
C VAL A 356 4.99 15.49 -14.23
N VAL A 357 4.38 16.00 -13.16
CA VAL A 357 5.09 16.75 -12.12
C VAL A 357 5.39 15.75 -11.01
N SER A 358 6.63 15.26 -10.96
CA SER A 358 6.96 14.07 -10.19
C SER A 358 7.06 14.32 -8.68
N GLU A 359 7.11 13.21 -7.95
CA GLU A 359 7.05 13.16 -6.50
C GLU A 359 8.01 14.14 -5.83
N GLY A 360 7.47 14.94 -4.90
CA GLY A 360 8.25 15.84 -4.06
C GLY A 360 9.04 16.93 -4.80
N SER A 361 8.81 17.12 -6.11
CA SER A 361 9.66 17.95 -6.98
C SER A 361 9.81 19.40 -6.51
N PHE A 362 8.85 19.96 -5.77
CA PHE A 362 8.90 21.33 -5.20
C PHE A 362 8.61 21.37 -3.69
N ILE A 363 8.86 20.29 -2.95
CA ILE A 363 8.70 20.29 -1.48
C ILE A 363 9.46 21.46 -0.86
N ASN A 364 8.83 22.16 0.09
CA ASN A 364 9.45 23.26 0.84
C ASN A 364 9.99 24.41 -0.01
N CYS A 365 9.49 24.62 -1.23
CA CYS A 365 9.71 25.86 -1.99
C CYS A 365 8.92 27.04 -1.35
N LYS A 366 9.31 27.45 -0.15
CA LYS A 366 8.57 28.38 0.73
C LYS A 366 8.27 29.76 0.10
N ALA A 367 9.07 30.22 -0.87
CA ALA A 367 8.83 31.47 -1.58
C ALA A 367 7.99 31.32 -2.86
N LEU A 368 7.60 30.11 -3.25
CA LEU A 368 6.86 29.84 -4.49
C LEU A 368 5.47 30.43 -4.37
N LYS A 369 5.17 31.48 -5.14
CA LYS A 369 3.88 32.19 -5.09
C LYS A 369 2.89 31.66 -6.11
N GLN A 370 3.39 31.18 -7.24
CA GLN A 370 2.57 30.80 -8.38
C GLN A 370 3.12 29.58 -9.13
N ILE A 371 2.21 28.66 -9.47
CA ILE A 371 2.44 27.62 -10.47
C ILE A 371 1.47 27.78 -11.65
N SER A 372 1.92 27.38 -12.84
CA SER A 372 1.13 27.48 -14.07
C SER A 372 1.58 26.47 -15.11
N PHE A 373 0.64 26.02 -15.94
CA PHE A 373 0.91 25.15 -17.08
C PHE A 373 0.81 25.93 -18.39
N SER A 374 1.62 25.55 -19.38
CA SER A 374 1.49 26.06 -20.75
C SER A 374 0.13 25.71 -21.36
N SER A 375 -0.41 26.53 -22.26
CA SER A 375 -1.76 26.37 -22.85
C SER A 375 -1.98 25.07 -23.63
N LYS A 376 -0.90 24.37 -24.01
CA LYS A 376 -0.92 23.06 -24.66
C LYS A 376 -0.31 21.97 -23.78
N SER A 377 -0.48 22.06 -22.46
CA SER A 377 0.12 21.11 -21.52
C SER A 377 -0.34 19.68 -21.80
N ALA A 378 0.63 18.77 -21.83
CA ALA A 378 0.45 17.33 -21.91
C ALA A 378 0.35 16.67 -20.52
N CYS A 379 0.35 17.45 -19.44
CA CYS A 379 0.41 16.94 -18.08
C CYS A 379 -0.84 16.13 -17.74
N THR A 380 -0.65 14.88 -17.32
CA THR A 380 -1.70 13.95 -16.89
C THR A 380 -1.70 13.71 -15.38
N THR A 381 -0.55 13.92 -14.73
CA THR A 381 -0.34 13.56 -13.32
C THR A 381 0.48 14.63 -12.60
N ILE A 382 0.05 14.99 -11.40
CA ILE A 382 0.89 15.63 -10.38
C ILE A 382 1.01 14.60 -9.26
N GLU A 383 2.22 14.14 -8.96
CA GLU A 383 2.48 13.06 -8.01
C GLU A 383 2.57 13.54 -6.55
N ASN A 384 2.77 12.58 -5.65
CA ASN A 384 2.72 12.76 -4.22
C ASN A 384 3.68 13.86 -3.74
N SER A 385 3.22 14.66 -2.78
CA SER A 385 3.97 15.75 -2.14
C SER A 385 4.58 16.79 -3.08
N ALA A 386 4.20 16.85 -4.37
CA ALA A 386 4.90 17.67 -5.37
C ALA A 386 5.06 19.15 -4.96
N PHE A 387 4.12 19.73 -4.21
CA PHE A 387 4.19 21.08 -3.66
C PHE A 387 3.98 21.14 -2.13
N ALA A 388 4.19 20.04 -1.41
CA ALA A 388 4.02 20.01 0.04
C ALA A 388 4.93 21.04 0.73
N GLY A 389 4.39 21.75 1.72
CA GLY A 389 5.13 22.79 2.46
C GLY A 389 5.45 24.06 1.65
N CYS A 390 4.87 24.25 0.46
CA CYS A 390 4.94 25.51 -0.31
C CYS A 390 4.11 26.63 0.35
N THR A 391 4.51 27.06 1.55
CA THR A 391 3.80 28.05 2.37
C THR A 391 3.62 29.43 1.73
N GLY A 392 4.36 29.72 0.65
CA GLY A 392 4.24 30.92 -0.17
C GLY A 392 3.13 30.86 -1.23
N LEU A 393 2.64 29.66 -1.56
CA LEU A 393 1.82 29.41 -2.73
C LEU A 393 0.43 30.00 -2.52
N SER A 394 0.09 31.00 -3.33
CA SER A 394 -1.20 31.70 -3.25
C SER A 394 -2.03 31.58 -4.53
N LYS A 395 -1.40 31.24 -5.66
CA LYS A 395 -2.07 31.10 -6.95
C LYS A 395 -1.67 29.81 -7.65
N ILE A 396 -2.64 28.92 -7.85
CA ILE A 396 -2.51 27.70 -8.64
C ILE A 396 -3.39 27.85 -9.89
N SER A 397 -2.80 27.67 -11.07
CA SER A 397 -3.54 27.75 -12.34
C SER A 397 -3.47 26.42 -13.10
N LEU A 398 -4.44 25.55 -12.84
CA LEU A 398 -4.58 24.23 -13.49
C LEU A 398 -5.41 24.25 -14.78
N SER A 399 -6.05 25.37 -15.14
CA SER A 399 -6.97 25.47 -16.28
C SER A 399 -6.37 25.06 -17.64
N ASN A 400 -5.05 25.19 -17.79
CA ASN A 400 -4.31 24.79 -18.99
C ASN A 400 -3.93 23.29 -19.00
N ALA A 401 -3.96 22.60 -17.85
CA ALA A 401 -3.68 21.17 -17.74
C ALA A 401 -4.95 20.34 -17.99
N LYS A 402 -5.53 20.47 -19.18
CA LYS A 402 -6.82 19.84 -19.54
C LYS A 402 -6.80 18.31 -19.54
N LYS A 403 -5.60 17.70 -19.58
CA LYS A 403 -5.40 16.26 -19.55
C LYS A 403 -5.08 15.73 -18.14
N LEU A 404 -5.03 16.59 -17.12
CA LEU A 404 -4.73 16.21 -15.75
C LEU A 404 -5.84 15.32 -15.20
N THR A 405 -5.52 14.06 -14.92
CA THR A 405 -6.44 13.05 -14.36
C THR A 405 -6.19 12.77 -12.88
N THR A 406 -4.96 13.00 -12.41
CA THR A 406 -4.53 12.59 -11.07
C THR A 406 -3.79 13.70 -10.35
N ILE A 407 -4.18 13.94 -9.10
CA ILE A 407 -3.46 14.75 -8.11
C ILE A 407 -3.11 13.82 -6.96
N GLY A 408 -1.83 13.60 -6.71
CA GLY A 408 -1.31 12.67 -5.71
C GLY A 408 -1.51 13.14 -4.27
N GLU A 409 -1.09 12.28 -3.35
CA GLU A 409 -1.17 12.48 -1.91
C GLU A 409 -0.35 13.69 -1.47
N ASP A 410 -0.78 14.42 -0.44
CA ASP A 410 -0.07 15.59 0.12
C ASP A 410 0.30 16.71 -0.88
N THR A 411 -0.20 16.67 -2.12
CA THR A 411 0.32 17.50 -3.22
C THR A 411 0.42 18.98 -2.87
N PHE A 412 -0.60 19.53 -2.21
CA PHE A 412 -0.66 20.92 -1.76
C PHE A 412 -0.71 21.03 -0.23
N SER A 413 -0.38 19.98 0.51
CA SER A 413 -0.38 19.98 1.98
C SER A 413 0.49 21.11 2.52
N GLY A 414 -0.03 21.87 3.47
CA GLY A 414 0.66 23.01 4.08
C GLY A 414 0.83 24.24 3.17
N CYS A 415 0.10 24.36 2.06
CA CYS A 415 0.04 25.58 1.24
C CYS A 415 -0.75 26.71 1.93
N LYS A 416 -0.24 27.20 3.07
CA LYS A 416 -0.90 28.11 4.02
C LYS A 416 -1.36 29.47 3.46
N LYS A 417 -0.96 29.84 2.24
CA LYS A 417 -1.37 31.09 1.56
C LYS A 417 -2.35 30.87 0.40
N LEU A 418 -2.68 29.63 0.07
CA LEU A 418 -3.59 29.29 -1.01
C LEU A 418 -4.99 29.78 -0.63
N THR A 419 -5.64 30.56 -1.49
CA THR A 419 -6.98 31.12 -1.22
C THR A 419 -8.08 30.43 -2.01
N THR A 420 -7.78 29.94 -3.21
CA THR A 420 -8.72 29.28 -4.10
C THR A 420 -7.99 28.26 -4.95
N ILE A 421 -8.64 27.15 -5.28
CA ILE A 421 -8.16 26.19 -6.28
C ILE A 421 -9.33 25.71 -7.14
N ALA A 422 -9.10 25.63 -8.45
CA ALA A 422 -10.06 25.11 -9.41
C ALA A 422 -9.44 23.90 -10.12
N MET A 423 -10.00 22.72 -9.87
CA MET A 423 -9.56 21.48 -10.49
C MET A 423 -10.09 21.35 -11.92
N PRO A 424 -9.29 20.89 -12.89
CA PRO A 424 -9.78 20.57 -14.23
C PRO A 424 -10.84 19.45 -14.19
N ALA A 425 -11.82 19.50 -15.08
CA ALA A 425 -12.92 18.52 -15.14
C ALA A 425 -12.46 17.07 -15.41
N ALA A 426 -11.26 16.88 -15.96
CA ALA A 426 -10.68 15.57 -16.25
C ALA A 426 -10.09 14.87 -15.01
N VAL A 427 -9.93 15.59 -13.88
CA VAL A 427 -9.40 15.01 -12.63
C VAL A 427 -10.39 13.98 -12.10
N LYS A 428 -9.89 12.76 -11.91
CA LYS A 428 -10.62 11.60 -11.38
C LYS A 428 -10.23 11.29 -9.94
N ASN A 429 -8.96 11.52 -9.60
CA ASN A 429 -8.36 11.13 -8.32
C ASN A 429 -7.73 12.34 -7.64
N ILE A 430 -8.06 12.55 -6.37
CA ILE A 430 -7.44 13.50 -5.46
C ILE A 430 -6.93 12.66 -4.28
N GLY A 431 -5.62 12.59 -4.11
CA GLY A 431 -4.98 11.71 -3.12
C GLY A 431 -5.22 12.12 -1.66
N TYR A 432 -4.87 11.21 -0.77
CA TYR A 432 -4.84 11.39 0.68
C TYR A 432 -4.19 12.74 1.05
N GLU A 433 -4.83 13.50 1.92
CA GLU A 433 -4.26 14.75 2.47
C GLU A 433 -3.91 15.86 1.44
N ALA A 434 -4.34 15.75 0.17
CA ALA A 434 -3.84 16.59 -0.93
C ALA A 434 -3.98 18.11 -0.73
N LEU A 435 -4.92 18.60 0.08
CA LEU A 435 -5.14 20.02 0.40
C LEU A 435 -5.14 20.31 1.91
N SER A 436 -4.58 19.43 2.73
CA SER A 436 -4.49 19.61 4.19
C SER A 436 -3.69 20.85 4.58
N ASP A 437 -4.05 21.45 5.70
CA ASP A 437 -3.40 22.63 6.27
C ASP A 437 -3.34 23.84 5.32
N CYS A 438 -4.20 23.89 4.30
CA CYS A 438 -4.42 25.06 3.45
C CYS A 438 -5.25 26.12 4.19
N LYS A 439 -4.71 26.65 5.30
CA LYS A 439 -5.44 27.48 6.29
C LYS A 439 -6.12 28.74 5.76
N LYS A 440 -5.75 29.22 4.56
CA LYS A 440 -6.35 30.39 3.89
C LYS A 440 -7.28 30.04 2.72
N LEU A 441 -7.48 28.75 2.43
CA LEU A 441 -8.33 28.28 1.34
C LEU A 441 -9.78 28.65 1.68
N LYS A 442 -10.40 29.49 0.86
CA LYS A 442 -11.77 29.98 1.08
C LYS A 442 -12.79 29.19 0.28
N THR A 443 -12.42 28.80 -0.93
CA THR A 443 -13.28 28.06 -1.87
C THR A 443 -12.46 27.05 -2.67
N VAL A 444 -13.10 25.96 -3.04
CA VAL A 444 -12.58 24.93 -3.95
C VAL A 444 -13.62 24.63 -5.02
N THR A 445 -13.18 24.47 -6.26
CA THR A 445 -14.01 23.90 -7.33
C THR A 445 -13.54 22.47 -7.60
N LEU A 446 -14.36 21.51 -7.19
CA LEU A 446 -14.15 20.07 -7.39
C LEU A 446 -14.50 19.66 -8.83
N PRO A 447 -13.82 18.64 -9.40
CA PRO A 447 -14.19 18.07 -10.69
C PRO A 447 -15.54 17.34 -10.59
N CYS A 448 -16.30 17.25 -11.69
CA CYS A 448 -17.67 16.73 -11.64
C CYS A 448 -17.78 15.19 -11.61
N ASN A 449 -16.67 14.45 -11.73
CA ASN A 449 -16.66 12.99 -11.90
C ASN A 449 -15.91 12.23 -10.79
N ILE A 450 -15.46 12.92 -9.73
CA ILE A 450 -14.83 12.23 -8.57
C ILE A 450 -15.86 11.36 -7.86
N GLN A 451 -15.43 10.17 -7.43
CA GLN A 451 -16.28 9.20 -6.72
C GLN A 451 -16.22 9.37 -5.20
N ALA A 452 -15.16 9.98 -4.66
CA ALA A 452 -15.01 10.17 -3.23
C ALA A 452 -14.31 11.49 -2.91
N ILE A 453 -14.53 11.99 -1.70
CA ILE A 453 -13.60 12.91 -1.03
C ILE A 453 -12.71 12.04 -0.14
N GLY A 454 -11.42 11.93 -0.47
CA GLY A 454 -10.50 11.07 0.26
C GLY A 454 -10.18 11.58 1.67
N ASP A 455 -9.58 10.71 2.48
CA ASP A 455 -9.20 11.01 3.86
C ASP A 455 -8.29 12.25 3.92
N TYR A 456 -8.52 13.07 4.95
CA TYR A 456 -7.77 14.29 5.25
C TYR A 456 -7.72 15.34 4.12
N THR A 457 -8.48 15.19 3.02
CA THR A 457 -8.35 16.04 1.82
C THR A 457 -8.34 17.53 2.15
N PHE A 458 -9.28 18.02 2.96
CA PHE A 458 -9.38 19.42 3.40
C PHE A 458 -9.12 19.59 4.91
N ASN A 459 -8.40 18.65 5.53
CA ASN A 459 -8.05 18.71 6.95
C ASN A 459 -7.42 20.07 7.31
N ASN A 460 -7.88 20.68 8.40
CA ASN A 460 -7.44 21.98 8.89
C ASN A 460 -7.49 23.14 7.86
N CYS A 461 -8.37 23.09 6.86
CA CYS A 461 -8.68 24.21 5.97
C CYS A 461 -9.56 25.26 6.66
N ALA A 462 -9.05 25.89 7.73
CA ALA A 462 -9.81 26.74 8.64
C ALA A 462 -10.56 27.93 8.02
N SER A 463 -10.18 28.39 6.81
CA SER A 463 -10.85 29.47 6.09
C SER A 463 -11.92 29.00 5.10
N LEU A 464 -12.09 27.69 4.91
CA LEU A 464 -12.98 27.12 3.90
C LEU A 464 -14.42 27.35 4.33
N ALA A 465 -15.11 28.26 3.64
CA ALA A 465 -16.43 28.75 4.06
C ALA A 465 -17.59 27.99 3.40
N SER A 466 -17.35 27.45 2.21
CA SER A 466 -18.33 26.71 1.41
C SER A 466 -17.63 25.75 0.46
N VAL A 467 -18.22 24.57 0.25
CA VAL A 467 -17.77 23.58 -0.72
C VAL A 467 -19.00 23.06 -1.45
N LYS A 468 -18.96 23.06 -2.79
CA LYS A 468 -19.99 22.42 -3.61
C LYS A 468 -19.55 21.00 -3.91
N LEU A 469 -20.25 20.02 -3.34
CA LEU A 469 -20.01 18.61 -3.58
C LEU A 469 -20.62 18.19 -4.94
N PRO A 470 -19.87 17.49 -5.82
CA PRO A 470 -20.41 16.93 -7.05
C PRO A 470 -21.46 15.85 -6.77
N SER A 471 -22.45 15.65 -7.65
CA SER A 471 -23.45 14.59 -7.45
C SER A 471 -22.92 13.16 -7.63
N SER A 472 -21.69 13.02 -8.13
CA SER A 472 -21.03 11.73 -8.40
C SER A 472 -20.36 11.10 -7.18
N ILE A 473 -20.22 11.82 -6.06
CA ILE A 473 -19.54 11.27 -4.89
C ILE A 473 -20.42 10.24 -4.18
N THR A 474 -19.81 9.14 -3.76
CA THR A 474 -20.43 8.04 -3.01
C THR A 474 -19.93 7.96 -1.57
N SER A 475 -18.79 8.56 -1.24
CA SER A 475 -18.23 8.55 0.11
C SER A 475 -17.44 9.82 0.47
N MET A 476 -17.36 10.10 1.77
CA MET A 476 -16.50 11.12 2.37
C MET A 476 -15.63 10.49 3.44
N GLY A 477 -14.31 10.47 3.20
CA GLY A 477 -13.32 9.76 4.00
C GLY A 477 -12.90 10.45 5.30
N ARG A 478 -12.19 9.72 6.15
CA ARG A 478 -11.85 10.13 7.52
C ARG A 478 -11.23 11.51 7.58
N LYS A 479 -11.73 12.38 8.47
CA LYS A 479 -11.25 13.77 8.66
C LYS A 479 -11.21 14.64 7.39
N ALA A 480 -11.96 14.30 6.33
CA ALA A 480 -11.91 15.02 5.06
C ALA A 480 -12.15 16.54 5.18
N PHE A 481 -12.96 17.00 6.15
CA PHE A 481 -13.19 18.42 6.46
C PHE A 481 -12.87 18.78 7.92
N TYR A 482 -12.09 17.96 8.62
CA TYR A 482 -11.73 18.18 10.02
C TYR A 482 -11.16 19.59 10.21
N GLY A 483 -11.62 20.33 11.22
CA GLY A 483 -11.12 21.67 11.52
C GLY A 483 -11.43 22.75 10.46
N CYS A 484 -12.35 22.50 9.51
CA CYS A 484 -12.88 23.53 8.59
C CYS A 484 -13.80 24.52 9.33
N SER A 485 -13.25 25.23 10.31
CA SER A 485 -13.96 26.08 11.27
C SER A 485 -14.69 27.29 10.67
N SER A 486 -14.52 27.57 9.37
CA SER A 486 -15.29 28.59 8.64
C SER A 486 -16.48 28.05 7.86
N LEU A 487 -16.59 26.72 7.70
CA LEU A 487 -17.67 26.09 6.94
C LEU A 487 -19.00 26.34 7.65
N THR A 488 -19.99 26.87 6.91
CA THR A 488 -21.27 27.30 7.52
C THR A 488 -22.46 26.40 7.18
N ALA A 489 -22.42 25.78 6.01
CA ALA A 489 -23.42 24.85 5.52
C ALA A 489 -22.75 23.78 4.65
N ILE A 490 -23.32 22.58 4.65
CA ILE A 490 -22.97 21.52 3.72
C ILE A 490 -24.24 20.84 3.21
N ASP A 491 -24.26 20.59 1.90
CA ASP A 491 -25.31 19.84 1.22
C ASP A 491 -24.71 18.52 0.75
N ILE A 492 -25.16 17.42 1.33
CA ILE A 492 -24.65 16.07 1.08
C ILE A 492 -25.43 15.49 -0.11
N PRO A 493 -24.79 15.18 -1.24
CA PRO A 493 -25.48 14.62 -2.39
C PRO A 493 -26.20 13.29 -2.08
N ALA A 494 -27.33 13.06 -2.73
CA ALA A 494 -28.14 11.84 -2.55
C ALA A 494 -27.38 10.53 -2.85
N GLY A 495 -26.30 10.58 -3.64
CA GLY A 495 -25.46 9.42 -3.95
C GLY A 495 -24.47 9.02 -2.85
N VAL A 496 -24.27 9.87 -1.83
CA VAL A 496 -23.34 9.57 -0.72
C VAL A 496 -23.92 8.48 0.16
N GLN A 497 -23.20 7.37 0.28
CA GLN A 497 -23.52 6.21 1.11
C GLN A 497 -22.87 6.30 2.49
N THR A 498 -21.63 6.80 2.56
CA THR A 498 -20.86 6.83 3.81
C THR A 498 -20.27 8.21 4.11
N ILE A 499 -20.36 8.59 5.38
CA ILE A 499 -19.59 9.67 6.00
C ILE A 499 -18.72 9.01 7.06
N ASP A 500 -17.41 9.08 6.90
CA ASP A 500 -16.49 8.39 7.77
C ASP A 500 -16.20 9.15 9.08
N ASP A 501 -15.30 8.62 9.90
CA ASP A 501 -14.95 9.19 11.20
C ASP A 501 -14.45 10.64 11.10
N GLU A 502 -14.96 11.48 12.01
CA GLU A 502 -14.44 12.84 12.26
C GLU A 502 -14.47 13.78 11.04
N VAL A 503 -15.23 13.45 9.98
CA VAL A 503 -15.26 14.18 8.69
C VAL A 503 -15.47 15.69 8.87
N PHE A 504 -16.43 16.11 9.69
CA PHE A 504 -16.74 17.52 9.98
C PHE A 504 -16.45 17.88 11.45
N GLU A 505 -15.64 17.10 12.17
CA GLU A 505 -15.25 17.46 13.53
C GLU A 505 -14.55 18.83 13.54
N ASP A 506 -14.81 19.64 14.56
CA ASP A 506 -14.28 21.00 14.72
C ASP A 506 -14.67 21.98 13.58
N CYS A 507 -15.68 21.65 12.77
CA CYS A 507 -16.38 22.62 11.91
C CYS A 507 -17.30 23.52 12.75
N THR A 508 -16.71 24.33 13.63
CA THR A 508 -17.40 25.08 14.70
C THR A 508 -18.48 26.07 14.21
N LYS A 509 -18.44 26.50 12.94
CA LYS A 509 -19.46 27.37 12.32
C LYS A 509 -20.49 26.64 11.48
N LEU A 510 -20.40 25.31 11.33
CA LEU A 510 -21.33 24.51 10.52
C LEU A 510 -22.68 24.50 11.21
N LYS A 511 -23.66 25.21 10.64
CA LYS A 511 -25.01 25.40 11.20
C LYS A 511 -26.07 24.57 10.48
N THR A 512 -25.83 24.25 9.21
CA THR A 512 -26.82 23.64 8.33
C THR A 512 -26.20 22.43 7.65
N VAL A 513 -26.87 21.28 7.76
CA VAL A 513 -26.54 20.03 7.07
C VAL A 513 -27.81 19.57 6.36
N THR A 514 -27.77 19.40 5.04
CA THR A 514 -28.92 18.96 4.21
C THR A 514 -28.53 17.80 3.29
N GLY A 515 -29.53 17.16 2.68
CA GLY A 515 -29.34 16.03 1.76
C GLY A 515 -29.00 14.73 2.48
N GLY A 516 -28.28 13.84 1.80
CA GLY A 516 -27.83 12.54 2.34
C GLY A 516 -28.89 11.44 2.28
N GLU A 517 -29.80 11.48 1.30
CA GLU A 517 -30.88 10.50 1.15
C GLU A 517 -30.39 9.06 0.91
N GLY A 518 -29.17 8.90 0.38
CA GLY A 518 -28.54 7.60 0.16
C GLY A 518 -27.64 7.11 1.30
N LEU A 519 -27.56 7.85 2.42
CA LEU A 519 -26.67 7.50 3.52
C LEU A 519 -27.09 6.18 4.16
N THR A 520 -26.11 5.29 4.36
CA THR A 520 -26.26 4.05 5.11
C THR A 520 -25.49 4.08 6.43
N SER A 521 -24.43 4.89 6.53
CA SER A 521 -23.63 5.03 7.75
C SER A 521 -23.03 6.42 7.94
N VAL A 522 -22.87 6.79 9.22
CA VAL A 522 -22.13 7.98 9.65
C VAL A 522 -21.19 7.57 10.79
N GLY A 523 -19.91 7.89 10.60
CA GLY A 523 -18.80 7.52 11.46
C GLY A 523 -18.74 8.28 12.79
N TYR A 524 -17.89 7.77 13.67
CA TYR A 524 -17.72 8.28 15.01
C TYR A 524 -17.29 9.74 14.97
N LYS A 525 -17.95 10.57 15.78
CA LYS A 525 -17.69 12.02 15.89
C LYS A 525 -17.71 12.79 14.56
N ALA A 526 -18.33 12.27 13.50
CA ALA A 526 -18.35 12.91 12.18
C ALA A 526 -18.82 14.38 12.21
N PHE A 527 -19.68 14.76 13.17
CA PHE A 527 -20.16 16.13 13.35
C PHE A 527 -19.85 16.71 14.75
N ASN A 528 -18.85 16.17 15.45
CA ASN A 528 -18.49 16.63 16.79
C ASN A 528 -18.01 18.09 16.77
N ASN A 529 -18.31 18.83 17.83
CA ASN A 529 -18.01 20.26 17.94
C ASN A 529 -18.50 21.14 16.75
N THR A 530 -19.60 20.76 16.10
CA THR A 530 -20.29 21.61 15.09
C THR A 530 -21.38 22.47 15.73
N SER A 531 -21.68 23.64 15.14
CA SER A 531 -22.81 24.45 15.61
C SER A 531 -24.16 23.77 15.34
N TRP A 532 -24.24 22.86 14.37
CA TRP A 532 -25.41 22.06 14.03
C TRP A 532 -25.74 21.09 15.17
N VAL A 533 -24.76 20.31 15.63
CA VAL A 533 -24.90 19.39 16.77
C VAL A 533 -25.06 20.14 18.10
N ASN A 534 -24.39 21.27 18.29
CA ASN A 534 -24.42 22.00 19.57
C ASN A 534 -25.70 22.82 19.80
N LYS A 535 -26.39 23.22 18.72
CA LYS A 535 -27.65 23.99 18.81
C LYS A 535 -28.89 23.15 18.53
N TYR A 536 -28.73 21.84 18.34
CA TYR A 536 -29.86 20.95 18.13
C TYR A 536 -30.76 20.95 19.37
N SER A 537 -32.06 21.22 19.18
CA SER A 537 -33.01 21.38 20.29
C SER A 537 -33.61 20.06 20.80
N GLY A 538 -33.58 19.00 19.99
CA GLY A 538 -34.07 17.68 20.35
C GLY A 538 -33.03 16.82 21.09
N SER A 539 -33.49 15.69 21.64
CA SER A 539 -32.60 14.73 22.30
C SER A 539 -31.90 13.78 21.31
N PHE A 540 -32.54 13.49 20.18
CA PHE A 540 -32.06 12.55 19.16
C PHE A 540 -31.58 13.34 17.93
N ILE A 541 -30.29 13.63 17.86
CA ILE A 541 -29.70 14.33 16.73
C ILE A 541 -29.59 13.35 15.58
N LYS A 542 -30.36 13.56 14.52
CA LYS A 542 -30.40 12.66 13.37
C LYS A 542 -30.13 13.36 12.04
N LEU A 543 -29.57 12.62 11.10
CA LEU A 543 -29.47 12.98 9.69
C LEU A 543 -30.23 11.89 8.92
N GLN A 544 -31.33 12.28 8.27
CA GLN A 544 -32.32 11.34 7.73
C GLN A 544 -32.87 10.40 8.82
N ASP A 545 -32.68 9.10 8.65
CA ASP A 545 -33.05 8.01 9.54
C ASP A 545 -31.85 7.47 10.35
N ILE A 546 -30.69 8.13 10.28
CA ILE A 546 -29.49 7.77 11.04
C ILE A 546 -29.39 8.64 12.29
N LEU A 547 -29.35 8.01 13.46
CA LEU A 547 -29.09 8.69 14.73
C LEU A 547 -27.60 8.99 14.87
N ILE A 548 -27.23 10.27 14.89
CA ILE A 548 -25.84 10.74 14.95
C ILE A 548 -25.36 10.85 16.40
N ALA A 549 -26.20 11.38 17.29
CA ALA A 549 -25.86 11.54 18.70
C ALA A 549 -27.11 11.69 19.56
N TYR A 550 -27.05 11.19 20.80
CA TYR A 550 -28.06 11.41 21.83
C TYR A 550 -27.56 12.41 22.87
N LYS A 551 -28.32 13.49 23.08
CA LYS A 551 -28.06 14.53 24.09
C LYS A 551 -29.21 14.68 25.10
N GLY A 552 -30.11 13.70 25.15
CA GLY A 552 -31.23 13.72 26.09
C GLY A 552 -30.80 13.54 27.55
N LYS A 553 -31.73 13.84 28.46
CA LYS A 553 -31.54 13.70 29.91
C LYS A 553 -32.26 12.48 30.50
N ALA A 554 -33.01 11.74 29.68
CA ALA A 554 -33.75 10.58 30.15
C ALA A 554 -32.80 9.42 30.49
N THR A 555 -33.14 8.69 31.54
CA THR A 555 -32.43 7.47 31.98
C THR A 555 -32.97 6.23 31.26
N ALA A 556 -34.30 6.14 31.07
CA ALA A 556 -34.93 5.17 30.19
C ALA A 556 -35.21 5.82 28.83
N VAL A 557 -34.66 5.23 27.76
CA VAL A 557 -34.69 5.79 26.41
C VAL A 557 -35.36 4.82 25.44
N SER A 558 -36.46 5.24 24.83
CA SER A 558 -37.03 4.56 23.66
C SER A 558 -36.52 5.24 22.39
N ILE A 559 -35.83 4.50 21.53
CA ILE A 559 -35.38 5.02 20.22
C ILE A 559 -36.64 5.25 19.35
N PRO A 560 -36.79 6.39 18.66
CA PRO A 560 -37.95 6.64 17.81
C PRO A 560 -38.00 5.74 16.56
N ASP A 561 -39.19 5.33 16.12
CA ASP A 561 -39.41 4.50 14.91
C ASP A 561 -38.92 5.14 13.59
N SER A 562 -38.63 6.44 13.61
CA SER A 562 -38.05 7.15 12.46
C SER A 562 -36.54 6.89 12.27
N ILE A 563 -35.92 6.07 13.12
CA ILE A 563 -34.51 5.70 13.07
C ILE A 563 -34.38 4.28 12.51
N SER A 564 -33.58 4.13 11.46
CA SER A 564 -33.20 2.83 10.89
C SER A 564 -31.78 2.41 11.27
N THR A 565 -30.91 3.38 11.58
CA THR A 565 -29.52 3.12 11.97
C THR A 565 -29.15 3.94 13.18
N ILE A 566 -28.60 3.29 14.21
CA ILE A 566 -27.90 3.96 15.30
C ILE A 566 -26.46 4.17 14.85
N GLY A 567 -26.06 5.41 14.57
CA GLY A 567 -24.74 5.75 14.05
C GLY A 567 -23.61 5.46 15.04
N ALA A 568 -22.37 5.52 14.55
CA ALA A 568 -21.20 5.18 15.35
C ALA A 568 -21.02 6.14 16.54
N GLY A 569 -20.88 5.57 17.74
CA GLY A 569 -20.80 6.29 19.00
C GLY A 569 -21.97 7.20 19.36
N ALA A 570 -23.17 6.97 18.83
CA ALA A 570 -24.34 7.84 19.06
C ALA A 570 -24.69 8.06 20.55
N PHE A 571 -24.43 7.06 21.41
CA PHE A 571 -24.61 7.09 22.86
C PHE A 571 -23.28 6.93 23.62
N ALA A 572 -22.13 6.90 22.94
CA ALA A 572 -20.85 6.59 23.58
C ALA A 572 -20.60 7.46 24.84
N LYS A 573 -20.16 6.80 25.91
CA LYS A 573 -19.85 7.37 27.23
C LYS A 573 -21.03 8.05 27.92
N ASN A 574 -22.27 7.68 27.58
CA ASN A 574 -23.44 8.19 28.29
C ASN A 574 -23.52 7.60 29.71
N ASP A 575 -23.38 8.45 30.71
CA ASP A 575 -23.36 8.11 32.13
C ASP A 575 -24.73 8.24 32.81
N LYS A 576 -25.83 8.32 32.04
CA LYS A 576 -27.17 8.51 32.59
C LYS A 576 -28.15 7.43 32.17
N ILE A 577 -28.01 6.89 30.96
CA ILE A 577 -28.93 5.89 30.47
C ILE A 577 -28.80 4.59 31.28
N THR A 578 -29.96 4.05 31.66
CA THR A 578 -30.10 2.79 32.39
C THR A 578 -30.87 1.76 31.60
N ASP A 579 -31.78 2.19 30.72
CA ASP A 579 -32.65 1.30 29.97
C ASP A 579 -32.82 1.82 28.54
N VAL A 580 -32.65 0.95 27.54
CA VAL A 580 -32.80 1.32 26.13
C VAL A 580 -33.76 0.36 25.43
N THR A 581 -34.74 0.91 24.71
CA THR A 581 -35.64 0.13 23.83
C THR A 581 -35.33 0.46 22.36
N ILE A 582 -34.96 -0.57 21.61
CA ILE A 582 -34.64 -0.52 20.17
C ILE A 582 -35.86 -1.01 19.37
N PRO A 583 -36.51 -0.16 18.56
CA PRO A 583 -37.70 -0.52 17.78
C PRO A 583 -37.35 -1.34 16.53
N SER A 584 -38.37 -1.94 15.92
CA SER A 584 -38.24 -2.82 14.73
C SER A 584 -37.74 -2.09 13.47
N SER A 585 -37.84 -0.75 13.47
CA SER A 585 -37.30 0.10 12.40
C SER A 585 -35.77 0.07 12.36
N VAL A 586 -35.10 -0.10 13.51
CA VAL A 586 -33.63 -0.12 13.58
C VAL A 586 -33.10 -1.43 13.01
N LYS A 587 -32.31 -1.32 11.94
CA LYS A 587 -31.65 -2.43 11.25
C LYS A 587 -30.18 -2.56 11.62
N VAL A 588 -29.54 -1.47 12.00
CA VAL A 588 -28.09 -1.43 12.28
C VAL A 588 -27.81 -0.64 13.56
N ILE A 589 -26.94 -1.20 14.41
CA ILE A 589 -26.27 -0.50 15.51
C ILE A 589 -24.81 -0.34 15.11
N GLY A 590 -24.33 0.89 14.99
CA GLY A 590 -22.99 1.20 14.51
C GLY A 590 -21.88 0.90 15.51
N GLN A 591 -20.64 1.01 15.05
CA GLN A 591 -19.46 0.85 15.87
C GLN A 591 -19.51 1.79 17.10
N ASP A 592 -19.09 1.28 18.27
CA ASP A 592 -19.01 2.04 19.53
C ASP A 592 -20.33 2.68 19.98
N ALA A 593 -21.48 2.35 19.39
CA ALA A 593 -22.74 3.09 19.54
C ALA A 593 -23.12 3.39 21.00
N PHE A 594 -22.96 2.44 21.91
CA PHE A 594 -23.20 2.51 23.35
C PHE A 594 -21.92 2.28 24.18
N ALA A 595 -20.74 2.34 23.56
CA ALA A 595 -19.47 2.08 24.25
C ALA A 595 -19.30 2.98 25.48
N GLY A 596 -18.97 2.41 26.63
CA GLY A 596 -18.78 3.13 27.90
C GLY A 596 -20.08 3.63 28.55
N CYS A 597 -21.26 3.12 28.17
CA CYS A 597 -22.51 3.40 28.89
C CYS A 597 -22.58 2.60 30.20
N ILE A 598 -21.74 2.97 31.18
CA ILE A 598 -21.47 2.19 32.40
C ILE A 598 -22.69 1.94 33.30
N HIS A 599 -23.78 2.70 33.12
CA HIS A 599 -25.02 2.57 33.89
C HIS A 599 -26.15 1.87 33.14
N LEU A 600 -25.93 1.48 31.88
CA LEU A 600 -26.90 0.76 31.06
C LEU A 600 -27.14 -0.65 31.62
N ARG A 601 -28.35 -0.92 32.10
CA ARG A 601 -28.77 -2.16 32.76
C ARG A 601 -29.55 -3.08 31.85
N THR A 602 -30.40 -2.52 31.00
CA THR A 602 -31.28 -3.28 30.12
C THR A 602 -31.27 -2.72 28.70
N VAL A 603 -31.26 -3.63 27.72
CA VAL A 603 -31.47 -3.32 26.31
C VAL A 603 -32.55 -4.27 25.79
N SER A 604 -33.65 -3.71 25.30
CA SER A 604 -34.75 -4.46 24.70
C SER A 604 -34.74 -4.27 23.19
N PHE A 605 -34.69 -5.36 22.44
CA PHE A 605 -34.74 -5.34 20.98
C PHE A 605 -36.11 -5.82 20.49
N ALA A 606 -36.71 -5.08 19.58
CA ALA A 606 -37.77 -5.61 18.72
C ALA A 606 -37.17 -6.38 17.53
N GLU A 607 -37.93 -7.31 16.97
CA GLU A 607 -37.54 -8.02 15.75
C GLU A 607 -37.35 -7.06 14.59
N GLY A 608 -36.22 -7.18 13.90
CA GLY A 608 -35.86 -6.34 12.76
C GLY A 608 -34.39 -5.92 12.70
N LEU A 609 -33.67 -5.92 13.83
CA LEU A 609 -32.23 -5.63 13.91
C LEU A 609 -31.41 -6.69 13.17
N GLN A 610 -30.50 -6.27 12.29
CA GLN A 610 -29.70 -7.15 11.44
C GLN A 610 -28.21 -7.12 11.76
N ASP A 611 -27.66 -5.98 12.20
CA ASP A 611 -26.22 -5.81 12.43
C ASP A 611 -25.94 -5.04 13.74
N ILE A 612 -25.01 -5.57 14.55
CA ILE A 612 -24.41 -4.90 15.71
C ILE A 612 -22.92 -4.69 15.41
N GLY A 613 -22.47 -3.45 15.31
CA GLY A 613 -21.11 -3.09 14.96
C GLY A 613 -20.07 -3.41 16.03
N LYS A 614 -18.79 -3.23 15.67
CA LYS A 614 -17.65 -3.44 16.56
C LYS A 614 -17.78 -2.59 17.83
N TYR A 615 -17.50 -3.17 18.99
CA TYR A 615 -17.52 -2.48 20.28
C TYR A 615 -18.85 -1.76 20.62
N ALA A 616 -19.97 -2.12 19.98
CA ALA A 616 -21.23 -1.39 20.10
C ALA A 616 -21.73 -1.21 21.54
N PHE A 617 -21.51 -2.17 22.44
CA PHE A 617 -21.85 -2.12 23.87
C PHE A 617 -20.61 -2.37 24.75
N HIS A 618 -19.41 -2.08 24.24
CA HIS A 618 -18.18 -2.24 25.02
C HIS A 618 -18.26 -1.44 26.34
N GLN A 619 -17.79 -2.00 27.45
CA GLN A 619 -17.82 -1.34 28.78
C GLN A 619 -19.23 -0.92 29.27
N CYS A 620 -20.30 -1.57 28.85
CA CYS A 620 -21.62 -1.45 29.48
C CYS A 620 -21.67 -2.22 30.81
N ALA A 621 -20.88 -1.80 31.80
CA ALA A 621 -20.57 -2.54 33.03
C ALA A 621 -21.79 -2.90 33.91
N ALA A 622 -22.93 -2.23 33.77
CA ALA A 622 -24.15 -2.52 34.52
C ALA A 622 -25.12 -3.49 33.81
N LEU A 623 -24.84 -3.88 32.56
CA LEU A 623 -25.72 -4.72 31.74
C LEU A 623 -25.68 -6.15 32.30
N LYS A 624 -26.82 -6.65 32.79
CA LYS A 624 -26.88 -7.96 33.49
C LYS A 624 -27.30 -9.11 32.60
N SER A 625 -28.20 -8.84 31.69
CA SER A 625 -28.78 -9.82 30.79
C SER A 625 -29.01 -9.17 29.42
N ILE A 626 -28.89 -9.95 28.36
CA ILE A 626 -29.26 -9.53 27.01
C ILE A 626 -29.94 -10.65 26.25
N SER A 627 -30.97 -10.30 25.48
CA SER A 627 -31.64 -11.22 24.56
C SER A 627 -31.52 -10.67 23.14
N LEU A 628 -30.70 -11.32 22.32
CA LEU A 628 -30.50 -10.93 20.93
C LEU A 628 -31.71 -11.38 20.10
N PRO A 629 -32.20 -10.55 19.14
CA PRO A 629 -33.38 -10.86 18.33
C PRO A 629 -33.07 -11.89 17.24
N GLU A 630 -34.08 -12.66 16.82
CA GLU A 630 -33.94 -13.70 15.78
C GLU A 630 -33.61 -13.13 14.39
N SER A 631 -33.89 -11.84 14.17
CA SER A 631 -33.52 -11.16 12.93
C SER A 631 -32.02 -10.83 12.79
N LEU A 632 -31.23 -11.00 13.85
CA LEU A 632 -29.82 -10.61 13.88
C LEU A 632 -29.01 -11.51 12.94
N LYS A 633 -28.28 -10.89 12.01
CA LYS A 633 -27.47 -11.59 11.00
C LYS A 633 -25.98 -11.48 11.28
N LYS A 634 -25.57 -10.44 12.01
CA LYS A 634 -24.15 -10.16 12.25
C LYS A 634 -23.90 -9.41 13.55
N TYR A 635 -22.79 -9.71 14.20
CA TYR A 635 -22.20 -8.84 15.22
C TYR A 635 -20.69 -8.66 15.05
N GLY A 636 -20.19 -7.49 15.41
CA GLY A 636 -18.79 -7.11 15.31
C GLY A 636 -17.96 -7.56 16.51
N GLN A 637 -16.64 -7.53 16.31
CA GLN A 637 -15.65 -7.76 17.35
C GLN A 637 -15.91 -6.91 18.61
N GLY A 638 -15.79 -7.52 19.79
CA GLY A 638 -15.87 -6.83 21.08
C GLY A 638 -17.23 -6.17 21.36
N ALA A 639 -18.31 -6.52 20.63
CA ALA A 639 -19.59 -5.84 20.74
C ALA A 639 -20.13 -5.76 22.18
N PHE A 640 -19.83 -6.73 23.05
CA PHE A 640 -20.20 -6.74 24.46
C PHE A 640 -18.99 -6.90 25.39
N GLU A 641 -17.79 -6.57 24.91
CA GLU A 641 -16.55 -6.68 25.68
C GLU A 641 -16.61 -5.81 26.95
N GLU A 642 -16.11 -6.33 28.07
CA GLU A 642 -16.09 -5.66 29.38
C GLU A 642 -17.49 -5.29 29.92
N CYS A 643 -18.55 -5.98 29.50
CA CYS A 643 -19.84 -5.97 30.20
C CYS A 643 -19.75 -6.80 31.49
N THR A 644 -19.06 -6.27 32.51
CA THR A 644 -18.65 -7.01 33.73
C THR A 644 -19.78 -7.50 34.63
N ALA A 645 -21.03 -7.09 34.39
CA ALA A 645 -22.21 -7.62 35.09
C ALA A 645 -23.03 -8.63 34.26
N LEU A 646 -22.65 -8.87 33.00
CA LEU A 646 -23.45 -9.64 32.04
C LEU A 646 -23.36 -11.13 32.35
N ARG A 647 -24.42 -11.71 32.91
CA ARG A 647 -24.49 -13.12 33.34
C ARG A 647 -25.39 -13.99 32.47
N GLU A 648 -26.29 -13.38 31.71
CA GLU A 648 -27.28 -14.09 30.90
C GLU A 648 -27.31 -13.52 29.48
N VAL A 649 -26.96 -14.35 28.48
CA VAL A 649 -27.09 -14.00 27.06
C VAL A 649 -27.98 -15.05 26.42
N LYS A 650 -29.10 -14.60 25.84
CA LYS A 650 -29.92 -15.39 24.94
C LYS A 650 -29.50 -15.06 23.51
N LEU A 651 -28.82 -16.00 22.87
CA LEU A 651 -28.47 -15.96 21.45
C LEU A 651 -29.69 -16.28 20.58
N PRO A 652 -29.75 -15.80 19.33
CA PRO A 652 -30.80 -16.19 18.40
C PRO A 652 -30.63 -17.66 17.96
N ASP A 653 -31.71 -18.27 17.50
CA ASP A 653 -31.69 -19.63 16.96
C ASP A 653 -31.04 -19.68 15.56
N SER A 654 -31.02 -18.57 14.81
CA SER A 654 -30.38 -18.47 13.49
C SER A 654 -28.88 -18.20 13.56
N HIS A 655 -28.13 -18.65 12.54
CA HIS A 655 -26.72 -18.31 12.37
C HIS A 655 -26.50 -16.79 12.36
N VAL A 656 -25.48 -16.35 13.08
CA VAL A 656 -25.04 -14.95 13.11
C VAL A 656 -23.58 -14.88 12.68
N ASP A 657 -23.32 -14.19 11.59
CA ASP A 657 -21.98 -13.97 11.07
C ASP A 657 -21.14 -13.17 12.08
N TYR A 658 -19.87 -13.55 12.20
CA TYR A 658 -18.87 -12.79 12.96
C TYR A 658 -17.89 -12.12 12.00
N GLU A 659 -17.60 -10.84 12.25
CA GLU A 659 -16.65 -10.10 11.43
C GLU A 659 -15.19 -10.47 11.80
N PRO A 660 -14.37 -10.95 10.85
CA PRO A 660 -12.97 -11.29 11.11
C PRO A 660 -12.11 -10.08 11.54
N VAL A 661 -11.05 -10.35 12.31
CA VAL A 661 -10.20 -9.34 12.95
C VAL A 661 -9.07 -8.93 12.00
N TYR A 662 -9.24 -7.84 11.25
CA TYR A 662 -8.23 -7.32 10.33
C TYR A 662 -7.08 -6.50 10.97
N TRP A 663 -6.85 -6.59 12.28
CA TRP A 663 -5.78 -5.83 12.95
C TRP A 663 -4.69 -6.75 13.52
N LEU A 664 -3.68 -7.01 12.69
CA LEU A 664 -2.28 -7.00 13.12
C LEU A 664 -1.63 -5.84 12.33
N PRO A 665 -1.33 -4.68 12.94
CA PRO A 665 -0.78 -3.55 12.20
C PRO A 665 0.63 -3.89 11.68
N ASP A 666 0.83 -3.71 10.37
CA ASP A 666 2.08 -3.97 9.62
C ASP A 666 3.31 -3.15 10.08
N ASP A 667 3.21 -2.28 11.09
CA ASP A 667 4.28 -1.35 11.46
C ASP A 667 4.27 -0.94 12.95
N VAL A 668 4.33 -1.91 13.86
CA VAL A 668 4.74 -1.64 15.25
C VAL A 668 5.84 -2.62 15.64
N SER A 669 7.03 -2.11 15.90
CA SER A 669 8.23 -2.84 16.34
C SER A 669 8.13 -3.44 17.75
N ASP A 670 6.91 -3.59 18.27
CA ASP A 670 6.58 -4.22 19.54
C ASP A 670 5.15 -4.76 19.41
N PRO A 671 4.91 -6.09 19.45
CA PRO A 671 3.55 -6.58 19.68
C PRO A 671 3.07 -5.98 21.01
N PRO A 672 1.79 -5.58 21.14
CA PRO A 672 1.29 -5.05 22.41
C PRO A 672 1.61 -6.06 23.52
N ALA A 673 2.44 -5.63 24.47
CA ALA A 673 2.98 -6.46 25.53
C ALA A 673 1.89 -6.85 26.55
N TRP A 674 0.98 -7.75 26.18
CA TRP A 674 -0.01 -8.32 27.10
C TRP A 674 -0.30 -9.79 26.76
N PRO A 675 0.34 -10.76 27.44
CA PRO A 675 -0.08 -12.15 27.40
C PRO A 675 -1.38 -12.26 28.22
N GLY A 676 -2.55 -12.15 27.56
CA GLY A 676 -3.84 -12.34 28.21
C GLY A 676 -5.06 -11.69 27.56
N ASP A 677 -4.88 -10.74 26.63
CA ASP A 677 -6.01 -10.02 26.02
C ASP A 677 -6.58 -10.76 24.80
N SER A 678 -7.36 -11.79 25.09
CA SER A 678 -8.13 -12.60 24.13
C SER A 678 -9.21 -11.77 23.40
N TYR A 679 -9.29 -11.83 22.08
CA TYR A 679 -10.30 -11.12 21.29
C TYR A 679 -11.62 -11.92 21.20
N GLY A 680 -12.78 -11.28 21.39
CA GLY A 680 -14.08 -11.97 21.26
C GLY A 680 -15.29 -11.08 21.57
N VAL A 681 -16.48 -11.46 21.11
CA VAL A 681 -17.74 -10.68 21.24
C VAL A 681 -18.07 -10.36 22.70
N PHE A 682 -17.89 -11.33 23.59
CA PHE A 682 -18.27 -11.28 25.00
C PHE A 682 -17.04 -11.36 25.94
N LYS A 683 -15.87 -10.88 25.48
CA LYS A 683 -14.65 -10.89 26.29
C LYS A 683 -14.86 -10.16 27.61
N ALA A 684 -14.27 -10.67 28.70
CA ALA A 684 -14.31 -10.07 30.03
C ALA A 684 -15.76 -9.86 30.54
N THR A 685 -16.67 -10.75 30.16
CA THR A 685 -18.03 -10.84 30.70
C THR A 685 -18.16 -12.08 31.58
N PRO A 686 -18.88 -12.01 32.72
CA PRO A 686 -19.08 -13.19 33.57
C PRO A 686 -20.02 -14.21 32.93
N TRP A 687 -20.68 -13.93 31.81
CA TRP A 687 -21.69 -14.79 31.19
C TRP A 687 -21.18 -16.22 30.94
N LEU A 688 -19.92 -16.36 30.53
CA LEU A 688 -19.27 -17.65 30.38
C LEU A 688 -19.28 -18.47 31.68
N ASP A 689 -19.08 -17.83 32.84
CA ASP A 689 -19.07 -18.52 34.14
C ASP A 689 -20.45 -19.07 34.54
N TYR A 690 -21.54 -18.51 34.01
CA TYR A 690 -22.92 -18.87 34.35
C TYR A 690 -23.59 -19.74 33.26
N TYR A 691 -22.95 -19.96 32.11
CA TYR A 691 -23.47 -20.85 31.08
C TYR A 691 -23.32 -22.33 31.51
N ASP A 692 -24.38 -23.12 31.39
CA ASP A 692 -24.35 -24.55 31.74
C ASP A 692 -23.86 -25.37 30.54
N GLY A 693 -22.64 -25.91 30.63
CA GLY A 693 -21.98 -26.68 29.57
C GLY A 693 -20.52 -26.30 29.28
N ASP A 694 -19.79 -27.22 28.65
CA ASP A 694 -18.38 -27.03 28.27
C ASP A 694 -18.23 -26.33 26.89
N PHE A 695 -19.18 -26.56 25.98
CA PHE A 695 -19.19 -26.08 24.59
C PHE A 695 -20.37 -25.15 24.36
N ILE A 696 -20.10 -23.94 23.89
CA ILE A 696 -21.13 -22.97 23.55
C ILE A 696 -21.37 -23.07 22.05
N ILE A 697 -22.44 -23.77 21.69
CA ILE A 697 -22.78 -24.12 20.32
C ILE A 697 -24.10 -23.43 19.96
N THR A 698 -24.13 -22.73 18.84
CA THR A 698 -25.36 -22.16 18.27
C THR A 698 -26.18 -23.27 17.60
N ASN A 699 -27.49 -23.06 17.39
CA ASN A 699 -28.35 -24.11 16.83
C ASN A 699 -27.99 -24.53 15.41
N ASP A 700 -27.31 -23.67 14.63
CA ASP A 700 -26.76 -23.99 13.31
C ASP A 700 -25.47 -24.82 13.35
N GLY A 701 -24.93 -25.10 14.55
CA GLY A 701 -23.74 -25.91 14.76
C GLY A 701 -22.43 -25.13 14.83
N THR A 702 -22.45 -23.80 14.98
CA THR A 702 -21.21 -23.03 15.17
C THR A 702 -20.73 -23.11 16.63
N LEU A 703 -19.51 -23.58 16.85
CA LEU A 703 -18.86 -23.52 18.17
C LEU A 703 -18.29 -22.11 18.39
N LEU A 704 -18.94 -21.34 19.28
CA LEU A 704 -18.54 -19.98 19.61
C LEU A 704 -17.41 -19.91 20.63
N ALA A 705 -17.44 -20.78 21.64
CA ALA A 705 -16.42 -20.82 22.68
C ALA A 705 -16.41 -22.18 23.39
N TYR A 706 -15.21 -22.60 23.81
CA TYR A 706 -15.00 -23.70 24.74
C TYR A 706 -14.53 -23.16 26.09
N LYS A 707 -15.26 -23.51 27.16
CA LYS A 707 -14.97 -23.09 28.54
C LYS A 707 -14.75 -24.27 29.50
N GLY A 708 -14.74 -25.48 28.97
CA GLY A 708 -14.50 -26.67 29.78
C GLY A 708 -13.09 -26.65 30.39
N THR A 709 -12.93 -27.35 31.51
CA THR A 709 -11.64 -27.50 32.21
C THR A 709 -10.88 -28.76 31.80
N LYS A 710 -11.45 -29.56 30.89
CA LYS A 710 -10.84 -30.80 30.42
C LYS A 710 -9.61 -30.49 29.56
N LYS A 711 -8.52 -31.20 29.84
CA LYS A 711 -7.27 -31.13 29.09
C LYS A 711 -7.34 -31.84 27.75
N GLU A 712 -8.19 -32.86 27.62
CA GLU A 712 -8.42 -33.55 26.35
C GLU A 712 -9.91 -33.51 26.02
N ILE A 713 -10.23 -33.12 24.79
CA ILE A 713 -11.62 -33.01 24.34
C ILE A 713 -11.82 -33.53 22.92
N ILE A 714 -13.06 -33.95 22.67
CA ILE A 714 -13.61 -34.18 21.35
C ILE A 714 -14.71 -33.14 21.17
N ILE A 715 -14.62 -32.32 20.13
CA ILE A 715 -15.68 -31.36 19.80
C ILE A 715 -16.94 -32.17 19.42
N PRO A 716 -18.13 -31.81 19.93
CA PRO A 716 -19.37 -32.56 19.64
C PRO A 716 -19.72 -32.66 18.15
N ASP A 717 -20.32 -33.77 17.73
CA ASP A 717 -20.71 -34.04 16.33
C ASP A 717 -21.78 -33.08 15.78
N ASN A 718 -22.50 -32.35 16.63
CA ASN A 718 -23.42 -31.31 16.19
C ASN A 718 -22.72 -30.00 15.80
N VAL A 719 -21.39 -29.92 15.91
CA VAL A 719 -20.60 -28.77 15.46
C VAL A 719 -20.23 -28.91 13.98
N THR A 720 -20.50 -27.86 13.20
CA THR A 720 -20.24 -27.76 11.76
C THR A 720 -19.17 -26.72 11.39
N SER A 721 -18.84 -25.82 12.32
CA SER A 721 -17.83 -24.77 12.15
C SER A 721 -17.28 -24.34 13.52
N ILE A 722 -16.02 -23.93 13.55
CA ILE A 722 -15.38 -23.34 14.74
C ILE A 722 -15.23 -21.84 14.49
N ALA A 723 -15.81 -21.01 15.35
CA ALA A 723 -15.73 -19.55 15.24
C ALA A 723 -14.32 -19.03 15.60
N PRO A 724 -13.98 -17.80 15.20
CA PRO A 724 -12.76 -17.15 15.65
C PRO A 724 -12.62 -17.09 17.17
N PHE A 725 -11.41 -17.34 17.65
CA PHE A 725 -11.04 -17.33 19.08
C PHE A 725 -11.84 -18.31 19.98
N ALA A 726 -12.54 -19.30 19.40
CA ALA A 726 -13.36 -20.24 20.16
C ALA A 726 -12.60 -21.01 21.25
N PHE A 727 -11.29 -21.21 21.09
CA PHE A 727 -10.42 -21.88 22.06
C PHE A 727 -9.42 -20.96 22.75
N SER A 728 -9.51 -19.64 22.58
CA SER A 728 -8.59 -18.69 23.21
C SER A 728 -8.79 -18.56 24.72
N TYR A 729 -9.86 -19.13 25.29
CA TYR A 729 -10.26 -19.01 26.69
C TYR A 729 -10.01 -20.27 27.54
N GLY A 730 -9.77 -21.43 26.93
CA GLY A 730 -9.72 -22.73 27.61
C GLY A 730 -8.32 -23.32 27.66
N SER A 731 -7.87 -23.78 28.83
CA SER A 731 -6.64 -24.56 28.92
C SER A 731 -6.90 -26.00 28.47
N VAL A 732 -6.79 -26.22 27.16
CA VAL A 732 -6.87 -27.54 26.53
C VAL A 732 -5.48 -27.94 26.03
N ASP A 733 -5.13 -29.19 26.22
CA ASP A 733 -3.86 -29.78 25.76
C ASP A 733 -4.10 -30.56 24.46
N LYS A 734 -5.24 -31.26 24.31
CA LYS A 734 -5.59 -32.04 23.12
C LYS A 734 -7.02 -31.81 22.63
N VAL A 735 -7.17 -31.54 21.34
CA VAL A 735 -8.47 -31.30 20.70
C VAL A 735 -8.68 -32.23 19.50
N THR A 736 -9.80 -32.94 19.47
CA THR A 736 -10.24 -33.67 18.28
C THR A 736 -11.38 -32.89 17.60
N VAL A 737 -11.15 -32.49 16.36
CA VAL A 737 -12.10 -31.78 15.50
C VAL A 737 -12.84 -32.81 14.63
N PRO A 738 -14.16 -33.01 14.82
CA PRO A 738 -14.90 -34.07 14.14
C PRO A 738 -15.14 -33.74 12.66
N LYS A 739 -15.38 -34.77 11.86
CA LYS A 739 -15.64 -34.66 10.40
C LYS A 739 -16.84 -33.78 10.00
N THR A 740 -17.71 -33.47 10.97
CA THR A 740 -18.87 -32.60 10.79
C THR A 740 -18.45 -31.14 10.66
N VAL A 741 -17.32 -30.75 11.28
CA VAL A 741 -16.72 -29.44 11.10
C VAL A 741 -16.23 -29.29 9.67
N LYS A 742 -16.60 -28.20 8.99
CA LYS A 742 -16.12 -27.87 7.64
C LYS A 742 -15.02 -26.83 7.64
N VAL A 743 -15.04 -25.92 8.60
CA VAL A 743 -14.11 -24.79 8.68
C VAL A 743 -13.62 -24.63 10.12
N ILE A 744 -12.29 -24.57 10.27
CA ILE A 744 -11.63 -24.04 11.46
C ILE A 744 -11.42 -22.54 11.23
N GLY A 745 -12.14 -21.72 11.98
CA GLY A 745 -12.19 -20.27 11.80
C GLY A 745 -10.85 -19.58 12.04
N GLU A 746 -10.77 -18.34 11.58
CA GLU A 746 -9.60 -17.49 11.75
C GLU A 746 -9.29 -17.32 13.24
N ASN A 747 -8.03 -17.41 13.65
CA ASN A 747 -7.65 -17.30 15.07
C ASN A 747 -8.33 -18.30 16.04
N ALA A 748 -8.96 -19.38 15.57
CA ALA A 748 -9.77 -20.28 16.41
C ALA A 748 -9.04 -20.80 17.66
N PHE A 749 -7.74 -21.08 17.55
CA PHE A 749 -6.85 -21.58 18.61
C PHE A 749 -5.72 -20.60 18.94
N SER A 750 -5.84 -19.33 18.52
CA SER A 750 -4.78 -18.34 18.75
C SER A 750 -4.46 -18.17 20.24
N PHE A 751 -3.17 -18.15 20.54
CA PHE A 751 -2.59 -18.06 21.89
C PHE A 751 -3.09 -19.13 22.88
N SER A 752 -3.63 -20.23 22.39
CA SER A 752 -4.12 -21.32 23.25
C SER A 752 -2.96 -22.19 23.77
N SER A 753 -3.25 -22.98 24.82
CA SER A 753 -2.30 -23.96 25.38
C SER A 753 -2.30 -25.31 24.67
N VAL A 754 -2.91 -25.39 23.48
CA VAL A 754 -3.09 -26.67 22.77
C VAL A 754 -1.75 -27.24 22.35
N LYS A 755 -1.57 -28.53 22.62
CA LYS A 755 -0.36 -29.29 22.29
C LYS A 755 -0.56 -30.20 21.09
N ASN A 756 -1.77 -30.73 20.95
CA ASN A 756 -2.10 -31.77 20.00
C ASN A 756 -3.49 -31.49 19.40
N VAL A 757 -3.59 -31.44 18.09
CA VAL A 757 -4.88 -31.25 17.40
C VAL A 757 -5.07 -32.39 16.41
N VAL A 758 -6.17 -33.13 16.51
CA VAL A 758 -6.54 -34.18 15.56
C VAL A 758 -7.69 -33.68 14.71
N VAL A 759 -7.48 -33.55 13.40
CA VAL A 759 -8.51 -33.10 12.47
C VAL A 759 -9.04 -34.34 11.71
N GLU A 760 -10.32 -34.64 11.89
CA GLU A 760 -10.94 -35.78 11.22
C GLU A 760 -11.24 -35.49 9.73
N ASP A 761 -11.22 -36.56 8.94
CA ASP A 761 -11.50 -36.50 7.50
C ASP A 761 -12.95 -36.05 7.23
N GLY A 762 -13.08 -34.83 6.71
CA GLY A 762 -14.35 -34.12 6.55
C GLY A 762 -14.22 -32.60 6.68
N VAL A 763 -13.18 -32.12 7.38
CA VAL A 763 -12.80 -30.70 7.46
C VAL A 763 -12.19 -30.23 6.15
N GLN A 764 -12.60 -29.08 5.64
CA GLN A 764 -12.25 -28.60 4.30
C GLN A 764 -11.25 -27.44 4.32
N GLN A 765 -11.28 -26.63 5.38
CA GLN A 765 -10.52 -25.39 5.46
C GLN A 765 -10.00 -25.11 6.87
N ILE A 766 -8.75 -24.63 6.94
CA ILE A 766 -8.15 -23.98 8.10
C ILE A 766 -7.87 -22.53 7.72
N CYS A 767 -8.53 -21.58 8.38
CA CYS A 767 -8.43 -20.15 8.05
C CYS A 767 -7.15 -19.49 8.59
N ASP A 768 -6.95 -18.22 8.24
CA ASP A 768 -5.76 -17.44 8.60
C ASP A 768 -5.54 -17.43 10.11
N ASN A 769 -4.28 -17.44 10.54
CA ASN A 769 -3.89 -17.34 11.95
C ASN A 769 -4.55 -18.38 12.88
N ALA A 770 -5.13 -19.48 12.38
CA ALA A 770 -5.95 -20.39 13.20
C ALA A 770 -5.25 -20.91 14.46
N PHE A 771 -3.92 -21.04 14.45
CA PHE A 771 -3.10 -21.45 15.59
C PHE A 771 -1.99 -20.42 15.90
N HIS A 772 -2.20 -19.15 15.55
CA HIS A 772 -1.23 -18.08 15.77
C HIS A 772 -0.87 -17.98 17.26
N GLY A 773 0.43 -18.00 17.58
CA GLY A 773 0.88 -17.92 18.97
C GLY A 773 0.52 -19.11 19.87
N ALA A 774 0.03 -20.24 19.33
CA ALA A 774 -0.20 -21.48 20.08
C ALA A 774 1.14 -22.19 20.39
N ARG A 775 1.96 -21.60 21.26
CA ARG A 775 3.39 -21.93 21.46
C ARG A 775 3.67 -23.35 21.95
N LEU A 776 2.66 -24.07 22.44
CA LEU A 776 2.81 -25.43 22.94
C LEU A 776 2.42 -26.51 21.92
N LEU A 777 2.00 -26.11 20.71
CA LEU A 777 1.55 -27.02 19.68
C LEU A 777 2.75 -27.76 19.07
N ASP A 778 2.90 -29.04 19.41
CA ASP A 778 3.99 -29.88 18.93
C ASP A 778 3.59 -30.63 17.64
N ASP A 779 2.34 -31.10 17.56
CA ASP A 779 1.85 -31.86 16.42
C ASP A 779 0.38 -31.62 16.07
N ILE A 780 0.11 -31.63 14.75
CA ILE A 780 -1.24 -31.49 14.20
C ILE A 780 -1.56 -32.54 13.14
N ASP A 781 -2.75 -33.08 13.35
CA ASP A 781 -3.53 -34.13 12.73
C ASP A 781 -4.18 -33.90 11.36
N ILE A 782 -3.52 -33.51 10.24
CA ILE A 782 -4.25 -32.90 9.09
C ILE A 782 -4.65 -33.94 8.00
N PRO A 783 -5.95 -34.16 7.71
CA PRO A 783 -6.45 -35.14 6.75
C PRO A 783 -6.44 -34.62 5.30
N GLU A 784 -6.68 -35.52 4.34
CA GLU A 784 -6.72 -35.20 2.90
C GLU A 784 -7.88 -34.28 2.50
N SER A 785 -8.95 -34.23 3.30
CA SER A 785 -10.08 -33.35 3.03
C SER A 785 -9.76 -31.86 3.18
N VAL A 786 -8.69 -31.50 3.91
CA VAL A 786 -8.27 -30.11 4.05
C VAL A 786 -7.51 -29.69 2.80
N THR A 787 -8.18 -28.93 1.95
CA THR A 787 -7.62 -28.46 0.68
C THR A 787 -7.44 -26.94 0.64
N LYS A 788 -7.76 -26.24 1.72
CA LYS A 788 -7.63 -24.77 1.83
C LYS A 788 -6.93 -24.40 3.12
N PHE A 789 -5.82 -23.68 2.98
CA PHE A 789 -4.99 -23.17 4.05
C PHE A 789 -4.97 -21.65 3.98
N GLY A 790 -5.29 -21.01 5.11
CA GLY A 790 -5.09 -19.58 5.29
C GLY A 790 -3.62 -19.19 5.42
N GLN A 791 -3.39 -17.89 5.52
CA GLN A 791 -2.08 -17.31 5.79
C GLN A 791 -1.71 -17.43 7.28
N ASP A 792 -0.42 -17.57 7.59
CA ASP A 792 0.11 -17.45 8.95
C ASP A 792 -0.57 -18.37 9.99
N ILE A 793 -1.06 -19.54 9.55
CA ILE A 793 -1.75 -20.53 10.40
C ILE A 793 -0.97 -20.80 11.68
N PHE A 794 0.36 -20.90 11.58
CA PHE A 794 1.29 -21.15 12.68
C PHE A 794 2.36 -20.05 12.81
N TYR A 795 1.93 -18.78 12.92
CA TYR A 795 2.86 -17.66 13.10
C TYR A 795 3.24 -17.44 14.58
N PHE A 796 4.53 -17.16 14.83
CA PHE A 796 5.10 -16.84 16.14
C PHE A 796 6.01 -15.61 16.02
N SER A 797 5.82 -14.60 16.89
CA SER A 797 6.47 -13.28 16.77
C SER A 797 7.94 -13.21 17.20
N ASP A 798 8.50 -14.26 17.81
CA ASP A 798 9.80 -14.21 18.52
C ASP A 798 10.80 -15.23 17.91
N GLU A 799 12.11 -14.93 17.99
CA GLU A 799 13.26 -15.70 17.43
C GLU A 799 13.43 -17.17 17.90
N GLU A 800 12.46 -17.76 18.61
CA GLU A 800 12.48 -19.18 18.99
C GLU A 800 11.76 -20.04 17.94
N SER A 801 12.50 -20.93 17.28
CA SER A 801 11.96 -21.87 16.30
C SER A 801 11.05 -22.91 16.99
N VAL A 802 9.73 -22.76 16.86
CA VAL A 802 8.77 -23.80 17.25
C VAL A 802 8.74 -24.87 16.14
N GLU A 803 9.26 -26.06 16.42
CA GLU A 803 9.24 -27.19 15.47
C GLU A 803 7.86 -27.88 15.48
N ILE A 804 6.93 -27.38 14.66
CA ILE A 804 5.63 -28.03 14.48
C ILE A 804 5.77 -29.23 13.55
N THR A 805 5.21 -30.38 13.95
CA THR A 805 5.10 -31.57 13.09
C THR A 805 3.68 -31.76 12.55
N ILE A 806 3.51 -31.68 11.23
CA ILE A 806 2.26 -31.97 10.54
C ILE A 806 2.20 -33.46 10.20
N LYS A 807 1.27 -34.16 10.84
CA LYS A 807 0.89 -35.54 10.47
C LYS A 807 -0.05 -35.47 9.28
N CYS A 808 0.33 -36.09 8.18
CA CYS A 808 -0.43 -36.05 6.93
C CYS A 808 -0.09 -37.24 6.04
N LYS A 809 -0.88 -37.48 4.99
CA LYS A 809 -0.55 -38.47 3.96
C LYS A 809 0.45 -37.88 2.97
N LYS A 810 1.36 -38.70 2.48
CA LYS A 810 2.32 -38.28 1.44
C LYS A 810 1.59 -37.73 0.21
N ASN A 811 2.05 -36.58 -0.29
CA ASN A 811 1.49 -35.84 -1.43
C ASN A 811 0.07 -35.25 -1.20
N SER A 812 -0.41 -35.12 0.03
CA SER A 812 -1.61 -34.31 0.31
C SER A 812 -1.29 -32.80 0.30
N GLU A 813 -2.32 -31.95 0.23
CA GLU A 813 -2.13 -30.49 0.35
C GLU A 813 -1.43 -30.12 1.68
N ALA A 814 -1.78 -30.78 2.78
CA ALA A 814 -1.11 -30.60 4.07
C ALA A 814 0.39 -30.96 4.03
N TYR A 815 0.76 -32.01 3.28
CA TYR A 815 2.17 -32.41 3.09
C TYR A 815 2.97 -31.29 2.40
N TYR A 816 2.39 -30.67 1.38
CA TYR A 816 3.07 -29.61 0.65
C TYR A 816 3.08 -28.27 1.41
N PHE A 817 1.97 -27.95 2.08
CA PHE A 817 1.89 -26.81 3.00
C PHE A 817 3.01 -26.90 4.07
N ALA A 818 3.23 -28.09 4.63
CA ALA A 818 4.32 -28.31 5.58
C ALA A 818 5.70 -28.02 4.98
N LEU A 819 5.97 -28.50 3.76
CA LEU A 819 7.27 -28.32 3.10
C LEU A 819 7.55 -26.87 2.73
N VAL A 820 6.56 -26.13 2.23
CA VAL A 820 6.75 -24.72 1.81
C VAL A 820 7.03 -23.81 3.00
N ASN A 821 6.44 -24.10 4.15
CA ASN A 821 6.62 -23.32 5.38
C ASN A 821 7.69 -23.91 6.32
N ASN A 822 8.46 -24.90 5.84
CA ASN A 822 9.54 -25.56 6.58
C ASN A 822 9.10 -26.19 7.93
N TYR A 823 7.88 -26.74 7.99
CA TYR A 823 7.38 -27.51 9.13
C TYR A 823 7.83 -28.97 9.07
N GLY A 824 7.94 -29.62 10.23
CA GLY A 824 8.19 -31.05 10.33
C GLY A 824 7.04 -31.87 9.72
N VAL A 825 7.34 -33.04 9.16
CA VAL A 825 6.36 -33.92 8.52
C VAL A 825 6.41 -35.33 9.11
N ASN A 826 5.26 -35.86 9.49
CA ASN A 826 5.09 -37.26 9.89
C ASN A 826 4.06 -37.94 8.98
N LEU A 827 4.51 -38.94 8.19
CA LEU A 827 3.67 -39.56 7.18
C LEU A 827 2.75 -40.63 7.80
N ARG A 828 1.44 -40.48 7.60
CA ARG A 828 0.47 -41.56 7.85
C ARG A 828 0.76 -42.73 6.90
N ASN A 829 0.70 -43.95 7.43
CA ASN A 829 0.76 -45.18 6.63
C ASN A 829 -0.48 -45.35 5.75
#